data_AF-A0AA97HPF7-F1
#
_entry.id   AF-A0AA97HPF7-F1
#
_cell.length_a   1.000
_cell.length_b   1.000
_cell.length_c   1.000
_cell.angle_alpha   90.00
_cell.angle_beta   90.00
_cell.angle_gamma   90.00
#
_symmetry.space_group_name_H-M   'P 1'
#
loop_
_entity.id
_entity.type
_entity.pdbx_description
1 polymer ?
#
loop_
_entity_poly.entity_id
_entity_poly.type
_entity_poly.pdbx_seq_one_letter_code
_entity_poly.pdbx_strand_id
1 'polypeptide(L)'
;MAKHQDFRAVLKTLFHSEDESHNPSSNDSFEQVVARARLGRRGFLKGSSSLAAATMLGTGLAFGVNAAKQSGQTAAAATNLRLSFRPVAKSIADTLTVPEGYTARVLLATGDPIKANVSPYKNDGTDHDFDGRAGDHHDAMHYFGLNRAGNGWDPNGSDRALLCINHEVCEDLGFVHPNGPTNYGADSTAARPAIEIDKEVAAHGVTVVEVVKQGGTYQVNRDSRFNHRVTAATRCQISGPARRSPLLATAFSPSGEQTRGTLNNCANGYTPWGTYLTCEENWAGYFNRREADSARTAKEVSSFKRYGIGNTTSGRYNWSRAEAARNPDLYQRWDASKTASRANQDYRNVANTFGWVVEIDPFNPNAMPQKRTAIGRFAHEGCWPAAAVAGQPLVFYSGDDARNEYTYKFVSAAKWDPRDANRGMAAGNKYLDAGTLYAAKFNDDGTGEWLPLTLANPAIANYADYNFADEADVLINARIAADAAGATKMDRPEWGGVNPVNGDVYLTLTNNVSSSSGRGVKTPLNAANPRYYAEAKGETINRGNVNGHVIRWREAGGNHAATSFTWDVYLFGAQADAAPDVNLSGLSHENDFSSPDGLWFSEAVPGLLWLQTDDGYYTDVTNCMMLAALPGAVGDGGTKMVSNKAVPINSDGDQQVKTYVGQVASPTVLSRFLVGPRDCEITGITESPDGTVIFVNIQHPGENSESATDPAQFTSHWPDGGNARPRSATVVITRNDGGKIAV
;
A
#
# COMPACT_ATOMS: atom_id res chain seq x y z
N MET A 1 -21.60 36.20 -10.05
CA MET A 1 -21.02 34.99 -10.68
C MET A 1 -19.54 34.99 -10.36
N ALA A 2 -19.15 34.34 -9.27
CA ALA A 2 -17.74 34.14 -8.96
C ALA A 2 -17.13 33.30 -10.10
N LYS A 3 -15.94 33.67 -10.57
CA LYS A 3 -15.18 32.84 -11.50
C LYS A 3 -14.89 31.53 -10.77
N HIS A 4 -15.60 30.46 -11.11
CA HIS A 4 -15.18 29.11 -10.72
C HIS A 4 -13.77 28.93 -11.26
N GLN A 5 -12.80 28.75 -10.37
CA GLN A 5 -11.49 28.24 -10.77
C GLN A 5 -11.74 26.91 -11.49
N ASP A 6 -11.00 26.66 -12.57
CA ASP A 6 -11.03 25.38 -13.27
C ASP A 6 -10.57 24.31 -12.27
N PHE A 7 -11.55 23.67 -11.66
CA PHE A 7 -11.37 22.78 -10.53
C PHE A 7 -10.53 21.55 -10.92
N ARG A 8 -10.55 21.17 -12.19
CA ARG A 8 -9.69 20.13 -12.76
C ARG A 8 -8.21 20.56 -12.82
N ALA A 9 -7.93 21.85 -13.04
CA ALA A 9 -6.55 22.36 -13.04
C ALA A 9 -5.92 22.32 -11.62
N VAL A 10 -6.73 22.52 -10.58
CA VAL A 10 -6.28 22.40 -9.18
C VAL A 10 -6.01 20.94 -8.83
N LEU A 11 -6.92 20.01 -9.19
CA LEU A 11 -6.74 18.56 -8.97
C LEU A 11 -5.49 18.03 -9.69
N LYS A 12 -5.29 18.37 -10.97
CA LYS A 12 -4.08 17.96 -11.73
C LYS A 12 -2.79 18.38 -11.05
N THR A 13 -2.73 19.56 -10.43
CA THR A 13 -1.51 20.05 -9.76
C THR A 13 -1.24 19.30 -8.43
N LEU A 14 -2.29 18.79 -7.77
CA LEU A 14 -2.20 18.05 -6.51
C LEU A 14 -1.71 16.60 -6.72
N PHE A 15 -2.23 15.89 -7.72
CA PHE A 15 -1.73 14.56 -8.11
C PHE A 15 -0.26 14.57 -8.52
N HIS A 16 0.24 15.69 -9.08
CA HIS A 16 1.66 15.83 -9.39
C HIS A 16 2.56 15.82 -8.13
N SER A 17 2.05 16.17 -6.95
CA SER A 17 2.82 16.21 -5.71
C SER A 17 2.98 14.84 -5.02
N GLU A 18 2.01 13.93 -5.18
CA GLU A 18 2.10 12.53 -4.69
C GLU A 18 3.06 11.72 -5.57
N ASP A 19 3.14 12.09 -6.83
CA ASP A 19 4.11 11.63 -7.81
C ASP A 19 5.54 12.19 -7.62
N GLU A 20 5.77 13.11 -6.67
CA GLU A 20 7.10 13.67 -6.44
C GLU A 20 7.97 12.77 -5.54
N SER A 21 9.15 12.40 -6.05
CA SER A 21 10.17 11.77 -5.21
C SER A 21 10.70 12.76 -4.16
N HIS A 22 10.47 12.44 -2.89
CA HIS A 22 11.02 13.15 -1.74
C HIS A 22 12.23 12.45 -1.11
N ASN A 23 12.81 11.45 -1.79
CA ASN A 23 13.96 10.70 -1.31
C ASN A 23 15.28 11.25 -1.91
N PRO A 24 16.04 12.09 -1.17
CA PRO A 24 17.28 12.68 -1.66
C PRO A 24 18.50 11.79 -1.43
N SER A 25 18.36 10.58 -0.86
CA SER A 25 19.51 9.79 -0.41
C SER A 25 20.41 9.35 -1.57
N SER A 26 21.67 9.07 -1.27
CA SER A 26 22.65 8.57 -2.24
C SER A 26 22.72 7.04 -2.31
N ASN A 27 21.75 6.34 -1.70
CA ASN A 27 21.70 4.89 -1.66
C ASN A 27 21.83 4.26 -3.06
N ASP A 28 22.52 3.12 -3.09
CA ASP A 28 23.40 2.69 -4.19
C ASP A 28 22.87 2.92 -5.62
N SER A 29 23.78 3.51 -6.41
CA SER A 29 23.92 3.33 -7.85
C SER A 29 24.87 2.17 -8.17
N PHE A 30 24.68 1.53 -9.32
CA PHE A 30 25.58 0.49 -9.85
C PHE A 30 27.07 0.93 -9.88
N GLU A 31 27.35 2.24 -10.00
CA GLU A 31 28.71 2.78 -10.05
C GLU A 31 29.49 2.60 -8.74
N GLN A 32 28.82 2.62 -7.60
CA GLN A 32 29.44 2.43 -6.28
C GLN A 32 29.69 0.95 -5.97
N VAL A 33 28.88 0.03 -6.51
CA VAL A 33 29.13 -1.42 -6.47
C VAL A 33 30.31 -1.79 -7.37
N VAL A 34 30.38 -1.22 -8.58
CA VAL A 34 31.49 -1.40 -9.51
C VAL A 34 32.79 -0.77 -8.99
N ALA A 35 32.74 0.38 -8.32
CA ALA A 35 33.91 0.99 -7.69
C ALA A 35 34.49 0.09 -6.58
N ARG A 36 33.64 -0.50 -5.73
CA ARG A 36 34.05 -1.47 -4.69
C ARG A 36 34.60 -2.77 -5.28
N ALA A 37 34.01 -3.29 -6.35
CA ALA A 37 34.51 -4.47 -7.08
C ALA A 37 35.84 -4.20 -7.83
N ARG A 38 36.03 -2.99 -8.37
CA ARG A 38 37.29 -2.57 -9.03
C ARG A 38 38.42 -2.32 -8.02
N LEU A 39 38.11 -1.81 -6.83
CA LEU A 39 39.06 -1.65 -5.73
C LEU A 39 39.51 -3.02 -5.18
N GLY A 40 38.62 -4.00 -5.07
CA GLY A 40 38.97 -5.39 -4.72
C GLY A 40 39.92 -6.05 -5.74
N ARG A 41 39.73 -5.81 -7.04
CA ARG A 41 40.64 -6.31 -8.09
C ARG A 41 41.98 -5.58 -8.14
N ARG A 42 42.04 -4.28 -7.81
CA ARG A 42 43.32 -3.53 -7.73
C ARG A 42 44.11 -3.80 -6.44
N GLY A 43 43.45 -4.20 -5.35
CA GLY A 43 44.11 -4.68 -4.13
C GLY A 43 44.73 -6.08 -4.30
N PHE A 44 44.07 -6.97 -5.05
CA PHE A 44 44.57 -8.33 -5.29
C PHE A 44 45.79 -8.37 -6.24
N LEU A 45 45.90 -7.43 -7.19
CA LEU A 45 47.02 -7.33 -8.14
C LEU A 45 48.20 -6.47 -7.67
N LYS A 46 48.13 -5.86 -6.49
CA LYS A 46 49.24 -5.08 -5.88
C LYS A 46 49.87 -5.73 -4.64
N GLY A 47 49.36 -6.88 -4.19
CA GLY A 47 49.87 -7.61 -3.02
C GLY A 47 50.73 -8.85 -3.32
N SER A 48 50.90 -9.26 -4.58
CA SER A 48 51.55 -10.52 -4.93
C SER A 48 53.00 -10.37 -5.40
N SER A 49 53.84 -9.68 -4.63
CA SER A 49 55.29 -9.61 -4.89
C SER A 49 56.10 -9.37 -3.61
N SER A 50 55.89 -10.18 -2.57
CA SER A 50 56.92 -10.45 -1.54
C SER A 50 56.41 -11.49 -0.54
N LEU A 51 56.88 -12.73 -0.70
CA LEU A 51 57.62 -13.50 0.31
C LEU A 51 57.43 -15.00 0.04
N ALA A 52 58.45 -15.59 -0.59
CA ALA A 52 58.67 -17.01 -0.58
C ALA A 52 59.33 -17.43 0.75
N ALA A 53 59.06 -18.67 1.16
CA ALA A 53 59.76 -19.49 2.14
C ALA A 53 59.43 -19.30 3.64
N ALA A 54 58.49 -20.12 4.13
CA ALA A 54 58.71 -20.98 5.30
C ALA A 54 57.68 -22.11 5.33
N THR A 55 58.16 -23.34 5.12
CA THR A 55 57.46 -24.61 5.25
C THR A 55 57.33 -25.03 6.73
N MET A 56 56.30 -25.84 7.00
CA MET A 56 56.12 -26.80 8.11
C MET A 56 55.15 -26.45 9.25
N LEU A 57 54.34 -27.48 9.60
CA LEU A 57 53.25 -27.61 10.59
C LEU A 57 51.90 -27.08 10.07
N GLY A 58 50.90 -27.88 9.67
CA GLY A 58 50.58 -29.26 9.98
C GLY A 58 49.42 -29.36 10.98
N THR A 59 48.20 -28.98 10.55
CA THR A 59 46.84 -29.37 11.03
C THR A 59 45.88 -28.43 10.29
N GLY A 60 45.06 -28.80 9.29
CA GLY A 60 44.15 -29.94 9.26
C GLY A 60 42.77 -29.48 9.71
N LEU A 61 41.98 -28.86 8.82
CA LEU A 61 40.51 -28.85 8.86
C LEU A 61 39.97 -28.36 7.51
N ALA A 62 39.74 -29.34 6.64
CA ALA A 62 38.86 -29.20 5.49
C ALA A 62 37.43 -28.97 6.00
N PHE A 63 36.84 -27.82 5.71
CA PHE A 63 35.38 -27.70 5.75
C PHE A 63 34.83 -28.33 4.47
N GLY A 64 34.73 -29.65 4.52
CA GLY A 64 33.88 -30.42 3.64
C GLY A 64 32.44 -29.96 3.81
N VAL A 65 31.84 -29.61 2.68
CA VAL A 65 30.40 -29.54 2.45
C VAL A 65 29.73 -30.81 2.95
N ASN A 66 29.16 -30.76 4.15
CA ASN A 66 28.20 -31.75 4.61
C ASN A 66 26.81 -31.17 4.46
N ALA A 67 26.20 -31.51 3.33
CA ALA A 67 24.76 -31.51 3.15
C ALA A 67 24.16 -32.51 4.17
N ALA A 68 23.71 -31.99 5.32
CA ALA A 68 22.88 -32.74 6.24
C ALA A 68 21.43 -32.73 5.73
N LYS A 69 21.07 -33.81 5.02
CA LYS A 69 19.68 -34.26 4.87
C LYS A 69 19.12 -34.64 6.25
N GLN A 70 17.98 -34.03 6.61
CA GLN A 70 16.89 -34.48 7.50
C GLN A 70 16.37 -33.23 8.24
N SER A 71 15.09 -32.87 8.26
CA SER A 71 13.84 -33.60 8.05
C SER A 71 12.89 -32.82 7.14
N GLY A 72 12.26 -33.52 6.20
CA GLY A 72 11.43 -32.93 5.16
C GLY A 72 10.22 -32.16 5.69
N GLN A 73 10.14 -30.90 5.29
CA GLN A 73 8.96 -30.45 4.55
C GLN A 73 9.31 -30.60 3.07
N THR A 74 8.97 -31.76 2.53
CA THR A 74 8.67 -31.84 1.10
C THR A 74 7.74 -30.68 0.78
N ALA A 75 8.07 -29.86 -0.22
CA ALA A 75 7.10 -29.00 -0.87
C ALA A 75 5.82 -29.82 -0.99
N ALA A 76 4.76 -29.40 -0.30
CA ALA A 76 3.48 -30.06 -0.42
C ALA A 76 3.22 -30.14 -1.93
N ALA A 77 2.94 -31.35 -2.41
CA ALA A 77 2.75 -31.61 -3.83
C ALA A 77 1.90 -30.48 -4.40
N ALA A 78 2.38 -29.84 -5.48
CA ALA A 78 1.59 -28.89 -6.22
C ALA A 78 0.22 -29.55 -6.43
N THR A 79 -0.81 -28.99 -5.79
CA THR A 79 -2.18 -29.28 -6.21
C THR A 79 -2.17 -29.07 -7.72
N ASN A 80 -2.78 -29.97 -8.49
CA ASN A 80 -2.98 -29.79 -9.94
C ASN A 80 -3.99 -28.63 -10.18
N LEU A 81 -3.77 -27.50 -9.49
CA LEU A 81 -4.56 -26.29 -9.55
C LEU A 81 -4.39 -25.72 -10.95
N ARG A 82 -5.52 -25.38 -11.56
CA ARG A 82 -5.58 -24.79 -12.88
C ARG A 82 -6.66 -23.74 -12.85
N LEU A 83 -6.41 -22.64 -13.55
CA LEU A 83 -7.45 -21.65 -13.77
C LEU A 83 -8.51 -22.27 -14.69
N SER A 84 -9.78 -22.25 -14.25
CA SER A 84 -10.90 -22.96 -14.87
C SER A 84 -11.94 -22.03 -15.50
N PHE A 85 -11.51 -20.86 -15.97
CA PHE A 85 -12.39 -19.86 -16.58
C PHE A 85 -11.80 -19.34 -17.90
N ARG A 86 -12.65 -18.76 -18.75
CA ARG A 86 -12.20 -18.08 -19.96
C ARG A 86 -11.73 -16.67 -19.60
N PRO A 87 -10.53 -16.24 -20.02
CA PRO A 87 -10.04 -14.90 -19.71
C PRO A 87 -11.01 -13.82 -20.21
N VAL A 88 -11.20 -12.79 -19.40
CA VAL A 88 -11.96 -11.60 -19.80
C VAL A 88 -11.14 -10.78 -20.78
N ALA A 89 -11.78 -10.31 -21.85
CA ALA A 89 -11.17 -9.44 -22.83
C ALA A 89 -10.98 -8.02 -22.27
N LYS A 90 -9.96 -7.31 -22.76
CA LYS A 90 -9.79 -5.88 -22.52
C LYS A 90 -11.02 -5.09 -22.96
N SER A 91 -11.37 -4.05 -22.22
CA SER A 91 -12.54 -3.21 -22.48
C SER A 91 -12.36 -1.82 -21.89
N ILE A 92 -12.85 -0.81 -22.60
CA ILE A 92 -12.97 0.58 -22.11
C ILE A 92 -14.43 0.97 -21.82
N ALA A 93 -15.34 -0.01 -21.82
CA ALA A 93 -16.75 0.23 -21.57
C ALA A 93 -16.99 0.56 -20.09
N ASP A 94 -18.00 1.39 -19.82
CA ASP A 94 -18.41 1.73 -18.45
C ASP A 94 -19.24 0.61 -17.81
N THR A 95 -18.63 -0.56 -17.63
CA THR A 95 -19.25 -1.73 -17.01
C THR A 95 -18.22 -2.58 -16.31
N LEU A 96 -18.63 -3.23 -15.22
CA LEU A 96 -17.88 -4.32 -14.63
C LEU A 96 -18.10 -5.61 -15.43
N THR A 97 -17.03 -6.28 -15.85
CA THR A 97 -17.11 -7.55 -16.60
C THR A 97 -16.36 -8.66 -15.84
N VAL A 98 -17.02 -9.81 -15.67
CA VAL A 98 -16.46 -11.04 -15.07
C VAL A 98 -16.58 -12.20 -16.07
N PRO A 99 -15.93 -13.36 -15.85
CA PRO A 99 -15.93 -14.45 -16.82
C PRO A 99 -17.34 -15.07 -16.98
N GLU A 100 -17.57 -15.68 -18.14
CA GLU A 100 -18.77 -16.51 -18.35
C GLU A 100 -18.90 -17.58 -17.24
N GLY A 101 -20.11 -17.75 -16.70
CA GLY A 101 -20.36 -18.65 -15.57
C GLY A 101 -20.19 -18.00 -14.18
N TYR A 102 -19.85 -16.71 -14.12
CA TYR A 102 -19.83 -15.92 -12.89
C TYR A 102 -20.92 -14.84 -12.89
N THR A 103 -21.27 -14.36 -11.71
CA THR A 103 -22.15 -13.21 -11.49
C THR A 103 -21.49 -12.25 -10.51
N ALA A 104 -21.47 -10.95 -10.84
CA ALA A 104 -21.07 -9.87 -9.93
C ALA A 104 -22.30 -9.05 -9.51
N ARG A 105 -22.38 -8.65 -8.23
CA ARG A 105 -23.46 -7.81 -7.69
C ARG A 105 -22.91 -6.77 -6.74
N VAL A 106 -23.38 -5.53 -6.82
CA VAL A 106 -23.06 -4.51 -5.81
C VAL A 106 -23.65 -4.91 -4.46
N LEU A 107 -22.80 -4.92 -3.44
CA LEU A 107 -23.16 -5.20 -2.04
C LEU A 107 -23.36 -3.91 -1.26
N LEU A 108 -22.43 -2.97 -1.40
CA LEU A 108 -22.38 -1.71 -0.67
C LEU A 108 -21.62 -0.69 -1.51
N ALA A 109 -22.21 0.47 -1.79
CA ALA A 109 -21.58 1.58 -2.50
C ALA A 109 -21.42 2.82 -1.62
N THR A 110 -20.59 3.77 -2.05
CA THR A 110 -20.42 5.07 -1.38
C THR A 110 -21.77 5.67 -0.99
N GLY A 111 -21.90 6.09 0.27
CA GLY A 111 -23.10 6.74 0.80
C GLY A 111 -24.24 5.79 1.19
N ASP A 112 -24.18 4.50 0.83
CA ASP A 112 -25.21 3.55 1.24
C ASP A 112 -25.30 3.45 2.77
N PRO A 113 -26.53 3.39 3.34
CA PRO A 113 -26.70 3.33 4.78
C PRO A 113 -26.19 2.00 5.35
N ILE A 114 -25.33 2.08 6.37
CA ILE A 114 -24.87 0.90 7.13
C ILE A 114 -25.71 0.68 8.40
N LYS A 115 -26.64 1.58 8.73
CA LYS A 115 -27.55 1.47 9.88
C LYS A 115 -29.00 1.61 9.44
N ALA A 116 -29.91 0.89 10.09
CA ALA A 116 -31.33 0.83 9.69
C ALA A 116 -32.07 2.17 9.82
N ASN A 117 -31.60 3.06 10.70
CA ASN A 117 -32.20 4.39 10.93
C ASN A 117 -31.63 5.50 10.02
N VAL A 118 -30.80 5.15 9.03
CA VAL A 118 -30.22 6.08 8.07
C VAL A 118 -31.00 5.96 6.76
N SER A 119 -31.43 7.09 6.19
CA SER A 119 -32.23 7.09 4.96
C SER A 119 -31.40 6.59 3.76
N PRO A 120 -32.06 6.04 2.72
CA PRO A 120 -31.40 5.74 1.45
C PRO A 120 -30.60 6.94 0.94
N TYR A 121 -29.43 6.66 0.36
CA TYR A 121 -28.57 7.69 -0.22
C TYR A 121 -29.26 8.33 -1.42
N LYS A 122 -29.28 9.65 -1.49
CA LYS A 122 -29.91 10.36 -2.61
C LYS A 122 -29.00 10.45 -3.81
N ASN A 123 -27.68 10.39 -3.58
CA ASN A 123 -26.65 10.55 -4.60
C ASN A 123 -26.74 11.89 -5.37
N ASP A 124 -27.14 12.96 -4.67
CA ASP A 124 -27.22 14.34 -5.19
C ASP A 124 -26.28 15.31 -4.44
N GLY A 125 -25.44 14.76 -3.55
CA GLY A 125 -24.50 15.49 -2.70
C GLY A 125 -25.11 16.16 -1.48
N THR A 126 -26.43 16.05 -1.23
CA THR A 126 -27.09 16.70 -0.09
C THR A 126 -27.10 15.86 1.20
N ASP A 127 -26.62 14.62 1.15
CA ASP A 127 -26.47 13.75 2.32
C ASP A 127 -25.20 14.14 3.12
N HIS A 128 -25.32 14.22 4.45
CA HIS A 128 -24.25 14.70 5.34
C HIS A 128 -23.89 13.71 6.46
N ASP A 129 -24.71 12.69 6.67
CA ASP A 129 -24.65 11.72 7.75
C ASP A 129 -23.71 10.54 7.45
N PHE A 130 -22.50 10.84 6.96
CA PHE A 130 -21.51 9.82 6.59
C PHE A 130 -21.02 8.97 7.78
N ASP A 131 -21.21 9.40 9.02
CA ASP A 131 -20.99 8.56 10.22
C ASP A 131 -21.91 7.32 10.29
N GLY A 132 -22.99 7.30 9.49
CA GLY A 132 -23.95 6.19 9.36
C GLY A 132 -23.98 5.56 7.97
N ARG A 133 -23.06 5.92 7.08
CA ARG A 133 -22.98 5.46 5.69
C ARG A 133 -21.61 4.86 5.39
N ALA A 134 -21.54 4.04 4.34
CA ALA A 134 -20.27 3.71 3.72
C ALA A 134 -19.52 5.00 3.33
N GLY A 135 -18.21 5.01 3.52
CA GLY A 135 -17.36 6.12 3.09
C GLY A 135 -17.23 6.16 1.56
N ASP A 136 -16.25 6.90 1.08
CA ASP A 136 -15.98 6.99 -0.35
C ASP A 136 -14.62 6.35 -0.70
N HIS A 137 -14.43 6.00 -1.97
CA HIS A 137 -13.21 5.38 -2.48
C HIS A 137 -12.85 4.14 -1.69
N HIS A 138 -13.72 3.13 -1.86
CA HIS A 138 -13.57 1.85 -1.19
C HIS A 138 -12.24 1.22 -1.61
N ASP A 139 -11.33 1.07 -0.67
CA ASP A 139 -10.00 0.47 -0.90
C ASP A 139 -9.91 -0.88 -0.18
N ALA A 140 -8.80 -1.24 0.48
CA ALA A 140 -8.65 -2.59 0.99
C ALA A 140 -9.74 -3.00 1.96
N MET A 141 -9.97 -4.31 2.00
CA MET A 141 -10.91 -4.89 2.92
C MET A 141 -10.46 -6.25 3.45
N HIS A 142 -11.07 -6.67 4.56
CA HIS A 142 -10.91 -8.01 5.08
C HIS A 142 -12.20 -8.58 5.62
N TYR A 143 -12.39 -9.89 5.39
CA TYR A 143 -13.50 -10.68 5.87
C TYR A 143 -13.17 -11.30 7.24
N PHE A 144 -13.95 -10.94 8.27
CA PHE A 144 -13.88 -11.59 9.58
C PHE A 144 -15.14 -12.39 9.83
N GLY A 145 -15.06 -13.71 9.69
CA GLY A 145 -16.18 -14.62 9.96
C GLY A 145 -16.74 -14.45 11.37
N LEU A 146 -18.07 -14.46 11.47
CA LEU A 146 -18.79 -14.45 12.74
C LEU A 146 -19.14 -15.89 13.12
N ASN A 147 -18.96 -16.20 14.40
CA ASN A 147 -19.45 -17.45 14.95
C ASN A 147 -20.99 -17.55 14.80
N ARG A 148 -21.54 -18.76 14.93
CA ARG A 148 -22.99 -19.00 14.79
C ARG A 148 -23.86 -18.15 15.73
N ALA A 149 -23.34 -17.79 16.91
CA ALA A 149 -24.02 -16.93 17.87
C ALA A 149 -24.05 -15.45 17.45
N GLY A 150 -23.27 -15.07 16.44
CA GLY A 150 -23.16 -13.71 15.92
C GLY A 150 -22.56 -12.74 16.92
N ASN A 151 -21.67 -13.19 17.80
CA ASN A 151 -21.15 -12.38 18.89
C ASN A 151 -19.62 -12.42 19.05
N GLY A 152 -18.91 -13.12 18.17
CA GLY A 152 -17.45 -13.20 18.20
C GLY A 152 -16.87 -13.77 16.91
N TRP A 153 -15.56 -13.68 16.80
CA TRP A 153 -14.79 -14.13 15.64
C TRP A 153 -14.84 -15.66 15.49
N ASP A 154 -14.99 -16.11 14.26
CA ASP A 154 -14.77 -17.48 13.82
C ASP A 154 -14.10 -17.45 12.44
N PRO A 155 -12.82 -17.80 12.30
CA PRO A 155 -12.11 -17.74 11.02
C PRO A 155 -12.69 -18.70 9.96
N ASN A 156 -13.52 -19.68 10.35
CA ASN A 156 -14.19 -20.60 9.42
C ASN A 156 -15.66 -20.23 9.16
N GLY A 157 -16.16 -19.14 9.76
CA GLY A 157 -17.56 -18.74 9.63
C GLY A 157 -17.84 -18.14 8.25
N SER A 158 -18.68 -18.81 7.45
CA SER A 158 -19.08 -18.35 6.10
C SER A 158 -20.53 -17.88 6.00
N ASP A 159 -21.34 -17.98 7.06
CA ASP A 159 -22.75 -17.58 7.01
C ASP A 159 -22.95 -16.11 7.34
N ARG A 160 -22.07 -15.54 8.16
CA ARG A 160 -22.08 -14.15 8.62
C ARG A 160 -20.65 -13.69 8.81
N ALA A 161 -20.39 -12.42 8.56
CA ALA A 161 -19.08 -11.83 8.80
C ALA A 161 -19.16 -10.34 9.05
N LEU A 162 -18.08 -9.79 9.60
CA LEU A 162 -17.79 -8.37 9.54
C LEU A 162 -16.82 -8.12 8.39
N LEU A 163 -17.18 -7.22 7.48
CA LEU A 163 -16.24 -6.63 6.53
C LEU A 163 -15.69 -5.35 7.14
N CYS A 164 -14.37 -5.24 7.19
CA CYS A 164 -13.69 -3.95 7.38
C CYS A 164 -13.28 -3.46 6.00
N ILE A 165 -13.74 -2.28 5.60
CA ILE A 165 -13.51 -1.71 4.27
C ILE A 165 -12.91 -0.32 4.46
N ASN A 166 -11.74 -0.09 3.90
CA ASN A 166 -11.08 1.21 3.88
C ASN A 166 -11.79 2.19 2.93
N HIS A 167 -11.65 3.47 3.23
CA HIS A 167 -12.18 4.61 2.48
C HIS A 167 -11.06 5.63 2.38
N GLU A 168 -10.40 5.63 1.23
CA GLU A 168 -9.09 6.23 1.07
C GLU A 168 -9.19 7.76 0.93
N VAL A 169 -9.93 8.23 -0.08
CA VAL A 169 -10.16 9.64 -0.38
C VAL A 169 -11.65 9.89 -0.72
N CYS A 170 -11.99 11.12 -1.09
CA CYS A 170 -13.36 11.46 -1.54
C CYS A 170 -13.38 12.58 -2.60
N GLU A 171 -12.33 12.65 -3.43
CA GLU A 171 -12.00 13.86 -4.19
C GLU A 171 -12.31 13.86 -5.69
N ASP A 172 -12.79 12.75 -6.28
CA ASP A 172 -13.24 12.67 -7.67
C ASP A 172 -14.27 13.74 -8.02
N LEU A 173 -13.77 14.91 -8.40
CA LEU A 173 -14.52 16.14 -8.51
C LEU A 173 -15.41 16.52 -7.29
N GLY A 174 -15.26 15.83 -6.16
CA GLY A 174 -16.14 15.91 -5.00
C GLY A 174 -17.61 15.63 -5.30
N PHE A 175 -17.93 14.52 -5.96
CA PHE A 175 -19.31 14.04 -6.19
C PHE A 175 -20.16 13.92 -4.92
N VAL A 176 -19.53 13.82 -3.74
CA VAL A 176 -20.18 13.86 -2.42
C VAL A 176 -20.80 15.24 -2.08
N HIS A 177 -20.56 16.28 -2.89
CA HIS A 177 -21.11 17.63 -2.70
C HIS A 177 -22.04 18.04 -3.85
N PRO A 178 -23.08 18.85 -3.61
CA PRO A 178 -24.06 19.16 -4.66
C PRO A 178 -23.46 19.86 -5.86
N ASN A 179 -22.46 20.72 -5.65
CA ASN A 179 -21.81 21.54 -6.69
C ASN A 179 -20.29 21.35 -6.74
N GLY A 180 -19.79 20.19 -6.30
CA GLY A 180 -18.39 20.02 -5.94
C GLY A 180 -18.03 20.78 -4.65
N PRO A 181 -16.77 20.68 -4.19
CA PRO A 181 -16.32 21.26 -2.93
C PRO A 181 -16.07 22.77 -3.05
N THR A 182 -16.46 23.54 -2.03
CA THR A 182 -16.28 25.00 -1.99
C THR A 182 -14.90 25.36 -1.44
N ASN A 183 -14.18 26.29 -2.10
CA ASN A 183 -12.88 26.81 -1.65
C ASN A 183 -11.85 25.69 -1.35
N TYR A 184 -11.84 24.65 -2.18
CA TYR A 184 -10.99 23.45 -2.11
C TYR A 184 -9.53 23.71 -2.51
N GLY A 185 -8.61 22.80 -2.12
CA GLY A 185 -7.27 22.71 -2.68
C GLY A 185 -6.18 23.40 -1.86
N ALA A 186 -4.94 22.98 -2.08
CA ALA A 186 -3.77 23.44 -1.34
C ALA A 186 -3.46 24.94 -1.51
N ASP A 187 -3.93 25.56 -2.59
CA ASP A 187 -3.74 26.99 -2.86
C ASP A 187 -4.86 27.89 -2.31
N SER A 188 -5.92 27.29 -1.76
CA SER A 188 -7.06 28.06 -1.27
C SER A 188 -6.72 28.82 0.02
N THR A 189 -7.03 30.12 0.02
CA THR A 189 -6.90 31.00 1.20
C THR A 189 -8.22 31.24 1.91
N ALA A 190 -9.35 30.90 1.27
CA ALA A 190 -10.68 31.16 1.77
C ALA A 190 -11.15 30.08 2.76
N ALA A 191 -12.09 30.45 3.62
CA ALA A 191 -12.75 29.51 4.52
C ALA A 191 -13.79 28.67 3.76
N ARG A 192 -13.95 27.40 4.18
CA ARG A 192 -14.93 26.45 3.66
C ARG A 192 -16.14 26.35 4.59
N PRO A 193 -17.34 26.02 4.05
CA PRO A 193 -18.45 25.61 4.88
C PRO A 193 -18.06 24.42 5.77
N ALA A 194 -18.25 24.54 7.08
CA ALA A 194 -17.88 23.50 8.04
C ALA A 194 -18.53 22.14 7.73
N ILE A 195 -19.76 22.17 7.22
CA ILE A 195 -20.53 20.97 6.85
C ILE A 195 -19.90 20.16 5.70
N GLU A 196 -19.17 20.81 4.78
CA GLU A 196 -18.44 20.09 3.74
C GLU A 196 -17.23 19.37 4.33
N ILE A 197 -16.46 20.06 5.18
CA ILE A 197 -15.30 19.47 5.86
C ILE A 197 -15.74 18.29 6.74
N ASP A 198 -16.77 18.47 7.55
CA ASP A 198 -17.28 17.41 8.45
C ASP A 198 -17.71 16.18 7.64
N LYS A 199 -18.35 16.38 6.48
CA LYS A 199 -18.73 15.30 5.57
C LYS A 199 -17.50 14.58 5.00
N GLU A 200 -16.53 15.31 4.47
CA GLU A 200 -15.30 14.74 3.89
C GLU A 200 -14.52 13.96 4.95
N VAL A 201 -14.33 14.52 6.14
CA VAL A 201 -13.69 13.87 7.29
C VAL A 201 -14.41 12.58 7.71
N ALA A 202 -15.75 12.56 7.65
CA ALA A 202 -16.55 11.38 7.93
C ALA A 202 -16.59 10.37 6.77
N ALA A 203 -16.32 10.80 5.53
CA ALA A 203 -16.24 9.92 4.37
C ALA A 203 -14.95 9.09 4.34
N HIS A 204 -13.85 9.60 4.91
CA HIS A 204 -12.58 8.86 5.03
C HIS A 204 -12.61 7.80 6.14
N GLY A 205 -11.66 6.87 6.10
CA GLY A 205 -11.34 5.95 7.20
C GLY A 205 -11.72 4.51 6.93
N VAL A 206 -12.49 3.88 7.82
CA VAL A 206 -12.91 2.47 7.72
C VAL A 206 -14.41 2.34 8.01
N THR A 207 -15.09 1.55 7.21
CA THR A 207 -16.42 1.01 7.50
C THR A 207 -16.27 -0.40 8.05
N VAL A 208 -16.80 -0.64 9.24
CA VAL A 208 -17.04 -2.00 9.75
C VAL A 208 -18.51 -2.31 9.56
N VAL A 209 -18.85 -3.34 8.80
CA VAL A 209 -20.23 -3.69 8.46
C VAL A 209 -20.45 -5.20 8.52
N GLU A 210 -21.55 -5.61 9.14
CA GLU A 210 -21.97 -7.01 9.11
C GLU A 210 -22.63 -7.36 7.78
N VAL A 211 -22.18 -8.47 7.20
CA VAL A 211 -22.79 -9.12 6.04
C VAL A 211 -23.30 -10.50 6.41
N VAL A 212 -24.42 -10.89 5.80
CA VAL A 212 -25.08 -12.17 6.05
C VAL A 212 -25.34 -12.87 4.73
N LYS A 213 -25.02 -14.16 4.67
CA LYS A 213 -25.26 -15.00 3.50
C LYS A 213 -26.77 -15.12 3.27
N GLN A 214 -27.20 -14.86 2.05
CA GLN A 214 -28.58 -14.97 1.60
C GLN A 214 -28.60 -15.69 0.26
N GLY A 215 -29.04 -16.95 0.26
CA GLY A 215 -28.87 -17.83 -0.90
C GLY A 215 -27.39 -18.05 -1.21
N GLY A 216 -26.98 -17.83 -2.46
CA GLY A 216 -25.58 -17.94 -2.90
C GLY A 216 -24.76 -16.66 -2.76
N THR A 217 -25.32 -15.56 -2.23
CA THR A 217 -24.66 -14.24 -2.14
C THR A 217 -24.68 -13.70 -0.69
N TYR A 218 -24.26 -12.46 -0.48
CA TYR A 218 -24.34 -11.73 0.78
C TYR A 218 -25.19 -10.46 0.67
N GLN A 219 -25.73 -10.02 1.80
CA GLN A 219 -26.37 -8.72 1.99
C GLN A 219 -25.90 -8.06 3.28
N VAL A 220 -25.95 -6.73 3.34
CA VAL A 220 -25.63 -5.96 4.54
C VAL A 220 -26.73 -6.11 5.59
N ASN A 221 -26.36 -6.48 6.82
CA ASN A 221 -27.25 -6.47 7.98
C ASN A 221 -27.18 -5.12 8.70
N ARG A 222 -28.09 -4.22 8.35
CA ARG A 222 -28.15 -2.84 8.88
C ARG A 222 -28.56 -2.74 10.35
N ASP A 223 -29.10 -3.81 10.92
CA ASP A 223 -29.48 -3.88 12.35
C ASP A 223 -28.30 -4.32 13.23
N SER A 224 -27.15 -4.63 12.64
CA SER A 224 -26.01 -5.12 13.39
C SER A 224 -25.43 -4.05 14.32
N ARG A 225 -25.24 -4.44 15.57
CA ARG A 225 -24.55 -3.63 16.59
C ARG A 225 -23.08 -3.35 16.24
N PHE A 226 -22.51 -4.14 15.33
CA PHE A 226 -21.12 -3.99 14.92
C PHE A 226 -20.94 -2.90 13.86
N ASN A 227 -22.02 -2.41 13.24
CA ASN A 227 -21.91 -1.45 12.15
C ASN A 227 -21.48 -0.07 12.66
N HIS A 228 -20.29 0.38 12.28
CA HIS A 228 -19.76 1.67 12.65
C HIS A 228 -18.71 2.18 11.66
N ARG A 229 -18.39 3.47 11.79
CA ARG A 229 -17.31 4.12 11.07
C ARG A 229 -16.16 4.43 12.03
N VAL A 230 -14.94 4.20 11.56
CA VAL A 230 -13.72 4.78 12.12
C VAL A 230 -13.30 5.85 11.13
N THR A 231 -13.39 7.13 11.50
CA THR A 231 -13.23 8.24 10.55
C THR A 231 -11.94 9.01 10.80
N ALA A 232 -11.67 10.01 9.97
CA ALA A 232 -10.61 10.96 10.22
C ALA A 232 -10.81 11.78 11.51
N ALA A 233 -11.96 11.73 12.18
CA ALA A 233 -12.17 12.37 13.49
C ALA A 233 -12.13 11.40 14.69
N THR A 234 -12.14 10.09 14.47
CA THR A 234 -12.20 9.09 15.54
C THR A 234 -10.98 9.15 16.45
N ARG A 235 -11.16 9.21 17.77
CA ARG A 235 -10.02 9.21 18.70
C ARG A 235 -9.23 7.91 18.54
N CYS A 236 -7.91 8.02 18.47
CA CYS A 236 -6.99 6.89 18.35
C CYS A 236 -5.97 6.95 19.49
N GLN A 237 -5.61 5.80 20.04
CA GLN A 237 -4.45 5.67 20.91
C GLN A 237 -3.18 5.63 20.07
N ILE A 238 -2.10 6.19 20.59
CA ILE A 238 -0.75 5.94 20.08
C ILE A 238 -0.13 4.88 20.99
N SER A 239 0.34 3.77 20.41
CA SER A 239 1.00 2.69 21.14
C SER A 239 2.36 2.35 20.54
N GLY A 240 3.16 1.57 21.27
CA GLY A 240 4.54 1.24 20.90
C GLY A 240 5.56 2.31 21.29
N PRO A 241 6.80 2.22 20.77
CA PRO A 241 7.94 2.97 21.29
C PRO A 241 7.84 4.49 21.16
N ALA A 242 7.10 5.01 20.16
CA ALA A 242 6.98 6.45 19.97
C ALA A 242 5.91 7.11 20.87
N ARG A 243 5.08 6.31 21.56
CA ARG A 243 4.08 6.82 22.50
C ARG A 243 4.74 7.71 23.56
N ARG A 244 4.17 8.89 23.81
CA ARG A 244 4.73 9.94 24.69
C ARG A 244 5.99 10.64 24.21
N SER A 245 6.43 10.39 22.98
CA SER A 245 7.48 11.20 22.37
C SER A 245 7.04 12.67 22.31
N PRO A 246 7.91 13.64 22.66
CA PRO A 246 7.64 15.06 22.45
C PRO A 246 7.31 15.40 21.00
N LEU A 247 7.76 14.58 20.04
CA LEU A 247 7.47 14.71 18.61
C LEU A 247 6.02 14.36 18.24
N LEU A 248 5.22 13.82 19.18
CA LEU A 248 3.80 13.52 19.01
C LEU A 248 2.88 14.42 19.86
N ALA A 249 3.46 15.30 20.68
CA ALA A 249 2.68 16.22 21.52
C ALA A 249 1.98 17.28 20.66
N THR A 250 0.69 17.50 20.94
CA THR A 250 -0.15 18.53 20.31
C THR A 250 -1.03 19.21 21.36
N ALA A 251 -1.74 20.27 20.99
CA ALA A 251 -2.76 20.89 21.85
C ALA A 251 -3.86 19.89 22.28
N PHE A 252 -4.23 18.95 21.40
CA PHE A 252 -5.21 17.90 21.72
C PHE A 252 -4.66 16.82 22.65
N SER A 253 -3.42 16.40 22.41
CA SER A 253 -2.72 15.40 23.22
C SER A 253 -1.40 15.96 23.73
N PRO A 254 -1.43 16.77 24.81
CA PRO A 254 -0.24 17.36 25.40
C PRO A 254 0.86 16.37 25.78
N SER A 255 0.48 15.12 26.08
CA SER A 255 1.39 14.03 26.44
C SER A 255 1.77 13.13 25.27
N GLY A 256 1.26 13.34 24.04
CA GLY A 256 1.61 12.52 22.86
C GLY A 256 1.15 11.06 22.95
N GLU A 257 0.01 10.80 23.61
CA GLU A 257 -0.53 9.45 23.84
C GLU A 257 -1.69 9.10 22.93
N GLN A 258 -2.26 10.09 22.23
CA GLN A 258 -3.49 9.97 21.47
C GLN A 258 -3.46 10.95 20.29
N THR A 259 -4.27 10.65 19.27
CA THR A 259 -4.58 11.57 18.18
C THR A 259 -6.06 11.45 17.80
N ARG A 260 -6.49 12.21 16.79
CA ARG A 260 -7.80 12.06 16.16
C ARG A 260 -7.62 11.66 14.71
N GLY A 261 -8.15 10.51 14.35
CA GLY A 261 -8.33 10.09 12.98
C GLY A 261 -7.39 9.00 12.53
N THR A 262 -7.83 8.42 11.42
CA THR A 262 -7.00 7.78 10.42
C THR A 262 -7.32 8.39 9.06
N LEU A 263 -6.34 8.48 8.17
CA LEU A 263 -6.48 9.16 6.88
C LEU A 263 -5.86 8.35 5.77
N ASN A 264 -6.39 8.57 4.56
CA ASN A 264 -5.84 8.02 3.33
C ASN A 264 -5.52 6.54 3.53
N ASN A 265 -6.59 5.85 3.94
CA ASN A 265 -6.58 4.48 4.35
C ASN A 265 -6.52 3.65 3.06
N CYS A 266 -5.32 3.30 2.63
CA CYS A 266 -5.05 2.63 1.37
C CYS A 266 -5.31 1.12 1.50
N ALA A 267 -4.25 0.30 1.56
CA ALA A 267 -4.39 -1.14 1.72
C ALA A 267 -4.61 -1.60 3.18
N ASN A 268 -4.39 -2.89 3.45
CA ASN A 268 -4.68 -3.48 4.75
C ASN A 268 -3.65 -4.49 5.25
N GLY A 269 -3.96 -4.99 6.44
CA GLY A 269 -3.44 -6.20 7.02
C GLY A 269 -4.49 -6.82 7.95
N TYR A 270 -4.19 -8.00 8.46
CA TYR A 270 -5.03 -8.70 9.42
C TYR A 270 -4.15 -9.47 10.39
N THR A 271 -4.70 -9.81 11.55
CA THR A 271 -3.92 -10.46 12.59
C THR A 271 -4.47 -11.85 12.91
N PRO A 272 -3.60 -12.79 13.35
CA PRO A 272 -4.05 -14.10 13.80
C PRO A 272 -4.85 -14.05 15.12
N TRP A 273 -5.13 -12.87 15.66
CA TRP A 273 -5.97 -12.65 16.83
C TRP A 273 -7.27 -11.86 16.56
N GLY A 274 -7.65 -11.74 15.28
CA GLY A 274 -8.97 -11.24 14.88
C GLY A 274 -9.12 -9.72 14.89
N THR A 275 -8.04 -8.99 14.63
CA THR A 275 -8.07 -7.52 14.44
C THR A 275 -7.67 -7.14 13.03
N TYR A 276 -8.16 -5.98 12.61
CA TYR A 276 -7.91 -5.38 11.31
C TYR A 276 -6.77 -4.37 11.40
N LEU A 277 -5.89 -4.35 10.41
CA LEU A 277 -4.86 -3.34 10.25
C LEU A 277 -5.22 -2.50 9.02
N THR A 278 -5.44 -1.21 9.22
CA THR A 278 -5.59 -0.24 8.12
C THR A 278 -4.34 0.64 8.07
N CYS A 279 -3.96 1.08 6.88
CA CYS A 279 -2.65 1.66 6.62
C CYS A 279 -2.80 3.08 6.07
N GLU A 280 -2.06 4.02 6.64
CA GLU A 280 -2.11 5.43 6.22
C GLU A 280 -0.99 5.71 5.23
N GLU A 281 -1.35 6.16 4.03
CA GLU A 281 -0.47 6.17 2.87
C GLU A 281 -0.13 7.62 2.44
N ASN A 282 -0.92 8.26 1.60
CA ASN A 282 -0.77 9.67 1.18
C ASN A 282 -1.25 10.72 2.22
N TRP A 283 -1.03 10.47 3.51
CA TRP A 283 -1.48 11.35 4.62
C TRP A 283 -0.78 12.71 4.66
N ALA A 284 0.42 12.86 4.07
CA ALA A 284 1.24 14.07 4.23
C ALA A 284 0.58 15.31 3.61
N GLY A 285 -0.05 15.15 2.45
CA GLY A 285 -0.70 16.24 1.70
C GLY A 285 -1.88 16.88 2.44
N TYR A 286 -2.46 16.22 3.43
CA TYR A 286 -3.58 16.74 4.22
C TYR A 286 -3.17 17.88 5.16
N PHE A 287 -1.88 17.97 5.48
CA PHE A 287 -1.35 18.97 6.40
C PHE A 287 -0.71 20.12 5.65
N ASN A 288 -0.82 21.32 6.23
CA ASN A 288 -0.13 22.49 5.72
C ASN A 288 0.84 23.06 6.74
N ARG A 289 1.79 23.85 6.25
CA ARG A 289 2.68 24.67 7.06
C ARG A 289 2.67 26.05 6.45
N ARG A 290 2.00 27.02 7.09
CA ARG A 290 1.81 28.37 6.53
C ARG A 290 3.04 29.24 6.77
N GLU A 291 3.17 30.30 5.97
CA GLU A 291 4.23 31.31 6.09
C GLU A 291 4.20 32.07 7.42
N ALA A 292 4.83 31.49 8.44
CA ALA A 292 5.38 32.11 9.65
C ALA A 292 6.31 31.13 10.38
N ASP A 293 6.74 30.07 9.71
CA ASP A 293 7.36 28.90 10.33
C ASP A 293 8.90 28.99 10.43
N SER A 294 9.44 30.20 10.50
CA SER A 294 10.87 30.46 10.63
C SER A 294 11.48 29.94 11.94
N ALA A 295 10.64 29.57 12.91
CA ALA A 295 11.04 29.07 14.22
C ALA A 295 11.35 27.57 14.26
N ARG A 296 11.20 26.81 13.16
CA ARG A 296 11.60 25.40 13.13
C ARG A 296 13.11 25.23 13.11
N THR A 297 13.55 24.18 13.79
CA THR A 297 14.92 23.71 13.75
C THR A 297 15.20 23.06 12.39
N ALA A 298 16.48 23.03 11.99
CA ALA A 298 16.89 22.34 10.77
C ALA A 298 16.47 20.86 10.77
N LYS A 299 16.52 20.20 11.93
CA LYS A 299 16.08 18.81 12.10
C LYS A 299 14.61 18.61 11.78
N GLU A 300 13.73 19.47 12.30
CA GLU A 300 12.28 19.41 12.01
C GLU A 300 12.02 19.65 10.52
N VAL A 301 12.73 20.60 9.90
CA VAL A 301 12.60 20.88 8.46
C VAL A 301 13.06 19.70 7.60
N SER A 302 14.20 19.07 7.95
CA SER A 302 14.69 17.89 7.24
C SER A 302 13.70 16.73 7.30
N SER A 303 13.13 16.46 8.48
CA SER A 303 12.07 15.46 8.65
C SER A 303 10.87 15.77 7.75
N PHE A 304 10.29 16.97 7.87
CA PHE A 304 9.08 17.33 7.13
C PHE A 304 9.28 17.29 5.62
N LYS A 305 10.43 17.78 5.14
CA LYS A 305 10.79 17.72 3.72
C LYS A 305 10.88 16.28 3.21
N ARG A 306 11.42 15.35 3.99
CA ARG A 306 11.59 13.94 3.62
C ARG A 306 10.26 13.20 3.42
N TYR A 307 9.21 13.67 4.08
CA TYR A 307 7.84 13.15 3.99
C TYR A 307 6.90 14.03 3.15
N GLY A 308 7.42 15.00 2.37
CA GLY A 308 6.57 15.83 1.51
C GLY A 308 5.73 16.90 2.21
N ILE A 309 5.98 17.19 3.49
CA ILE A 309 5.23 18.22 4.24
C ILE A 309 5.79 19.61 3.89
N GLY A 310 5.20 20.21 2.85
CA GLY A 310 5.63 21.48 2.26
C GLY A 310 5.22 22.74 3.04
N ASN A 311 5.79 23.89 2.64
CA ASN A 311 5.28 25.22 3.03
C ASN A 311 4.16 25.61 2.06
N THR A 312 2.95 25.14 2.32
CA THR A 312 1.77 25.36 1.48
C THR A 312 0.76 26.28 2.15
N THR A 313 -0.05 26.96 1.33
CA THR A 313 -1.11 27.87 1.80
C THR A 313 -2.19 27.12 2.59
N SER A 314 -2.52 25.90 2.14
CA SER A 314 -3.42 24.95 2.76
C SER A 314 -3.05 23.50 2.42
N GLY A 315 -3.72 22.55 3.07
CA GLY A 315 -3.58 21.11 2.76
C GLY A 315 -4.47 20.73 1.58
N ARG A 316 -4.34 19.49 1.08
CA ARG A 316 -5.08 18.91 -0.07
C ARG A 316 -6.55 19.34 -0.10
N TYR A 317 -7.25 19.22 1.03
CA TYR A 317 -8.67 19.55 1.16
C TYR A 317 -9.00 20.93 1.74
N ASN A 318 -8.00 21.74 2.13
CA ASN A 318 -8.22 22.98 2.87
C ASN A 318 -9.08 22.83 4.15
N TRP A 319 -8.96 21.70 4.86
CA TRP A 319 -9.69 21.44 6.10
C TRP A 319 -9.28 22.33 7.29
N SER A 320 -8.13 23.01 7.19
CA SER A 320 -7.65 23.94 8.21
C SER A 320 -8.34 25.31 8.21
N ARG A 321 -9.28 25.56 7.28
CA ARG A 321 -10.00 26.83 7.15
C ARG A 321 -11.50 26.58 7.10
N ALA A 322 -12.14 26.40 8.24
CA ALA A 322 -13.59 26.42 8.32
C ALA A 322 -14.14 27.84 8.53
N GLU A 323 -15.34 28.10 8.02
CA GLU A 323 -16.18 29.21 8.49
C GLU A 323 -16.46 29.09 10.00
N ALA A 324 -17.13 30.09 10.60
CA ALA A 324 -17.36 30.15 12.04
C ALA A 324 -17.93 28.84 12.61
N ALA A 325 -17.05 28.04 13.24
CA ALA A 325 -17.38 26.72 13.75
C ALA A 325 -17.47 26.73 15.27
N ARG A 326 -18.37 25.90 15.81
CA ARG A 326 -18.56 25.77 17.27
C ARG A 326 -17.32 25.22 17.98
N ASN A 327 -16.59 24.34 17.31
CA ASN A 327 -15.35 23.75 17.82
C ASN A 327 -14.20 23.96 16.82
N PRO A 328 -13.50 25.11 16.87
CA PRO A 328 -12.45 25.43 15.90
C PRO A 328 -11.28 24.43 15.93
N ASP A 329 -11.11 23.72 17.04
CA ASP A 329 -10.10 22.69 17.26
C ASP A 329 -10.16 21.52 16.26
N LEU A 330 -11.35 21.17 15.76
CA LEU A 330 -11.53 20.11 14.76
C LEU A 330 -10.90 20.45 13.40
N TYR A 331 -10.73 21.75 13.12
CA TYR A 331 -10.22 22.28 11.86
C TYR A 331 -8.76 22.74 12.01
N GLN A 332 -8.44 23.46 13.10
CA GLN A 332 -7.08 23.98 13.34
C GLN A 332 -6.00 22.89 13.35
N ARG A 333 -6.37 21.67 13.73
CA ARG A 333 -5.45 20.53 13.77
C ARG A 333 -4.84 20.14 12.43
N TRP A 334 -5.39 20.61 11.32
CA TRP A 334 -4.84 20.36 9.98
C TRP A 334 -3.71 21.35 9.62
N ASP A 335 -3.56 22.43 10.39
CA ASP A 335 -2.46 23.38 10.28
C ASP A 335 -1.29 22.93 11.17
N ALA A 336 -0.27 22.35 10.53
CA ALA A 336 0.92 21.89 11.22
C ALA A 336 1.94 23.03 11.46
N SER A 337 1.57 24.30 11.33
CA SER A 337 2.43 25.46 11.65
C SER A 337 2.87 25.53 13.12
N LYS A 338 4.08 26.06 13.38
CA LYS A 338 4.59 26.33 14.73
C LYS A 338 4.15 27.72 15.19
N THR A 339 3.04 27.79 15.93
CA THR A 339 2.38 29.06 16.31
C THR A 339 2.48 29.40 17.80
N ALA A 340 2.89 28.45 18.64
CA ALA A 340 3.09 28.63 20.07
C ALA A 340 4.57 28.44 20.49
N SER A 341 4.88 28.60 21.77
CA SER A 341 6.22 28.31 22.29
C SER A 341 6.47 26.80 22.47
N ARG A 342 5.45 26.03 22.88
CA ARG A 342 5.55 24.59 23.17
C ARG A 342 4.63 23.75 22.27
N ALA A 343 5.07 22.54 21.95
CA ALA A 343 4.31 21.61 21.10
C ALA A 343 2.96 21.18 21.70
N ASN A 344 2.82 21.20 23.03
CA ASN A 344 1.54 20.92 23.69
C ASN A 344 0.54 22.09 23.69
N GLN A 345 0.82 23.16 22.94
CA GLN A 345 -0.03 24.35 22.83
C GLN A 345 -0.40 24.68 21.38
N ASP A 346 0.09 23.92 20.41
CA ASP A 346 -0.27 24.04 18.99
C ASP A 346 -0.30 22.65 18.32
N TYR A 347 -0.40 22.65 16.99
CA TYR A 347 -0.49 21.44 16.18
C TYR A 347 0.77 21.17 15.35
N ARG A 348 1.92 21.74 15.73
CA ARG A 348 3.14 21.67 14.91
C ARG A 348 3.62 20.25 14.56
N ASN A 349 3.22 19.28 15.40
CA ASN A 349 3.61 17.87 15.35
C ASN A 349 2.46 16.96 14.91
N VAL A 350 1.30 17.51 14.55
CA VAL A 350 0.11 16.72 14.24
C VAL A 350 0.34 15.74 13.10
N ALA A 351 1.09 16.14 12.06
CA ALA A 351 1.46 15.29 10.94
C ALA A 351 2.29 14.06 11.38
N ASN A 352 3.06 14.15 12.47
CA ASN A 352 3.80 13.01 13.02
C ASN A 352 2.87 11.94 13.63
N THR A 353 1.60 12.27 13.87
CA THR A 353 0.60 11.33 14.42
C THR A 353 -0.13 10.51 13.35
N PHE A 354 0.24 10.70 12.08
CA PHE A 354 -0.26 10.00 10.90
C PHE A 354 0.89 9.30 10.15
N GLY A 355 0.56 8.38 9.26
CA GLY A 355 1.52 7.54 8.53
C GLY A 355 1.86 6.26 9.28
N TRP A 356 0.91 5.74 10.04
CA TRP A 356 1.10 4.54 10.84
C TRP A 356 0.12 3.46 10.40
N VAL A 357 0.50 2.21 10.59
CA VAL A 357 -0.48 1.12 10.68
C VAL A 357 -1.39 1.36 11.88
N VAL A 358 -2.70 1.26 11.68
CA VAL A 358 -3.74 1.45 12.70
C VAL A 358 -4.49 0.14 12.92
N GLU A 359 -4.46 -0.37 14.14
CA GLU A 359 -5.20 -1.58 14.51
C GLU A 359 -6.61 -1.25 15.02
N ILE A 360 -7.61 -1.95 14.47
CA ILE A 360 -9.03 -1.84 14.79
C ILE A 360 -9.54 -3.21 15.24
N ASP A 361 -10.33 -3.24 16.31
CA ASP A 361 -11.04 -4.44 16.75
C ASP A 361 -12.48 -4.45 16.19
N PRO A 362 -12.75 -5.21 15.12
CA PRO A 362 -14.07 -5.19 14.50
C PRO A 362 -15.16 -5.77 15.40
N PHE A 363 -14.80 -6.64 16.35
CA PHE A 363 -15.74 -7.29 17.26
C PHE A 363 -16.01 -6.47 18.53
N ASN A 364 -15.33 -5.33 18.71
CA ASN A 364 -15.57 -4.40 19.80
C ASN A 364 -15.68 -2.97 19.28
N PRO A 365 -16.87 -2.51 18.86
CA PRO A 365 -17.06 -1.16 18.29
C PRO A 365 -16.80 -0.01 19.29
N ASN A 366 -16.58 -0.32 20.57
CA ASN A 366 -16.20 0.66 21.59
C ASN A 366 -14.68 0.68 21.84
N ALA A 367 -13.91 -0.25 21.26
CA ALA A 367 -12.46 -0.23 21.34
C ALA A 367 -11.92 0.98 20.59
N MET A 368 -11.00 1.69 21.23
CA MET A 368 -10.30 2.80 20.59
C MET A 368 -9.23 2.24 19.63
N PRO A 369 -9.23 2.61 18.33
CA PRO A 369 -8.18 2.19 17.40
C PRO A 369 -6.79 2.60 17.89
N GLN A 370 -5.75 1.85 17.50
CA GLN A 370 -4.38 2.08 17.98
C GLN A 370 -3.39 2.25 16.82
N LYS A 371 -2.67 3.38 16.79
CA LYS A 371 -1.49 3.60 15.93
C LYS A 371 -0.33 2.72 16.45
N ARG A 372 0.17 1.80 15.63
CA ARG A 372 1.22 0.83 16.00
C ARG A 372 2.61 1.34 15.63
N THR A 373 3.21 2.13 16.52
CA THR A 373 4.43 2.87 16.19
C THR A 373 5.68 2.02 16.00
N ALA A 374 5.69 0.78 16.49
CA ALA A 374 6.82 -0.14 16.29
C ALA A 374 7.01 -0.57 14.82
N ILE A 375 5.97 -0.40 13.99
CA ILE A 375 5.99 -0.75 12.56
C ILE A 375 6.54 0.42 11.71
N GLY A 376 6.90 1.55 12.35
CA GLY A 376 7.49 2.71 11.69
C GLY A 376 6.46 3.62 11.00
N ARG A 377 6.91 4.82 10.65
CA ARG A 377 6.08 5.84 10.02
C ARG A 377 6.52 6.15 8.60
N PHE A 378 5.63 5.97 7.64
CA PHE A 378 5.82 6.23 6.21
C PHE A 378 4.48 6.19 5.46
N ALA A 379 4.46 6.18 4.13
CA ALA A 379 3.23 6.01 3.35
C ALA A 379 2.93 4.50 3.27
N HIS A 380 2.29 3.96 4.30
CA HIS A 380 2.05 2.52 4.36
C HIS A 380 1.00 2.15 3.34
N GLU A 381 1.39 1.38 2.33
CA GLU A 381 0.41 0.70 1.50
C GLU A 381 -0.38 -0.30 2.38
N GLY A 382 0.33 -1.30 2.92
CA GLY A 382 -0.27 -2.39 3.68
C GLY A 382 0.65 -2.98 4.76
N CYS A 383 0.15 -3.98 5.47
CA CYS A 383 0.85 -4.62 6.59
C CYS A 383 0.51 -6.12 6.65
N TRP A 384 1.11 -6.90 5.76
CA TRP A 384 0.71 -8.29 5.54
C TRP A 384 1.44 -9.26 6.47
N PRO A 385 0.70 -10.09 7.23
CA PRO A 385 1.31 -11.06 8.12
C PRO A 385 1.94 -12.22 7.34
N ALA A 386 3.11 -12.68 7.79
CA ALA A 386 3.53 -14.04 7.53
C ALA A 386 2.72 -15.03 8.39
N ALA A 387 2.71 -16.31 7.99
CA ALA A 387 2.04 -17.36 8.74
C ALA A 387 2.53 -17.39 10.21
N ALA A 388 1.58 -17.34 11.15
CA ALA A 388 1.89 -17.35 12.57
C ALA A 388 2.28 -18.75 13.05
N VAL A 389 3.57 -18.94 13.38
CA VAL A 389 4.10 -20.23 13.86
C VAL A 389 4.29 -20.21 15.36
N ALA A 390 3.69 -21.16 16.07
CA ALA A 390 3.79 -21.25 17.53
C ALA A 390 5.25 -21.28 18.01
N GLY A 391 5.58 -20.42 18.97
CA GLY A 391 6.94 -20.31 19.51
C GLY A 391 7.92 -19.52 18.65
N GLN A 392 7.50 -18.98 17.50
CA GLN A 392 8.30 -18.07 16.67
C GLN A 392 7.79 -16.63 16.77
N PRO A 393 8.64 -15.62 16.52
CA PRO A 393 8.17 -14.25 16.31
C PRO A 393 7.13 -14.16 15.18
N LEU A 394 6.18 -13.26 15.33
CA LEU A 394 5.34 -12.81 14.21
C LEU A 394 6.11 -11.83 13.34
N VAL A 395 5.81 -11.87 12.04
CA VAL A 395 6.44 -11.06 11.01
C VAL A 395 5.38 -10.41 10.15
N PHE A 396 5.57 -9.13 9.84
CA PHE A 396 4.71 -8.34 8.96
C PHE A 396 5.56 -7.64 7.91
N TYR A 397 5.10 -7.60 6.67
CA TYR A 397 5.75 -6.91 5.55
C TYR A 397 4.94 -5.69 5.12
N SER A 398 5.63 -4.63 4.72
CA SER A 398 5.00 -3.38 4.28
C SER A 398 5.75 -2.74 3.10
N GLY A 399 5.00 -2.19 2.16
CA GLY A 399 5.49 -1.24 1.16
C GLY A 399 5.38 0.20 1.68
N ASP A 400 6.27 1.06 1.19
CA ASP A 400 6.18 2.51 1.34
C ASP A 400 5.93 3.11 -0.03
N ASP A 401 4.67 3.36 -0.37
CA ASP A 401 4.32 3.80 -1.71
C ASP A 401 4.68 5.27 -1.92
N ALA A 402 5.91 5.46 -2.36
CA ALA A 402 6.31 6.63 -3.10
C ALA A 402 7.52 6.28 -3.96
N ARG A 403 7.72 7.07 -5.01
CA ARG A 403 8.82 6.83 -5.94
C ARG A 403 10.16 6.84 -5.21
N ASN A 404 10.90 5.73 -5.36
CA ASN A 404 12.23 5.53 -4.78
C ASN A 404 12.26 5.34 -3.26
N GLU A 405 11.13 5.02 -2.62
CA GLU A 405 11.13 4.58 -1.22
C GLU A 405 11.38 3.07 -1.10
N TYR A 406 10.97 2.47 0.02
CA TYR A 406 11.56 1.23 0.52
C TYR A 406 10.54 0.15 0.84
N THR A 407 10.99 -1.11 0.84
CA THR A 407 10.25 -2.24 1.41
C THR A 407 10.68 -2.47 2.86
N TYR A 408 9.73 -2.73 3.75
CA TYR A 408 9.96 -2.91 5.19
C TYR A 408 9.50 -4.26 5.70
N LYS A 409 10.08 -4.68 6.83
CA LYS A 409 9.68 -5.84 7.61
C LYS A 409 9.68 -5.53 9.10
N PHE A 410 8.59 -5.82 9.79
CA PHE A 410 8.53 -5.80 11.25
C PHE A 410 8.60 -7.23 11.81
N VAL A 411 9.45 -7.46 12.81
CA VAL A 411 9.55 -8.73 13.54
C VAL A 411 9.26 -8.47 15.02
N SER A 412 8.18 -9.05 15.54
CA SER A 412 7.78 -8.90 16.94
C SER A 412 8.84 -9.44 17.91
N ALA A 413 8.96 -8.81 19.09
CA ALA A 413 9.85 -9.28 20.15
C ALA A 413 9.28 -10.52 20.86
N ALA A 414 7.95 -10.56 21.00
CA ALA A 414 7.24 -11.68 21.61
C ALA A 414 7.07 -12.83 20.61
N LYS A 415 7.20 -14.06 21.10
CA LYS A 415 6.92 -15.27 20.32
C LYS A 415 5.42 -15.58 20.34
N TRP A 416 4.88 -15.99 19.20
CA TRP A 416 3.48 -16.34 19.01
C TRP A 416 3.06 -17.48 19.94
N ASP A 417 1.96 -17.24 20.65
CA ASP A 417 1.26 -18.20 21.47
C ASP A 417 -0.16 -18.37 20.91
N PRO A 418 -0.51 -19.54 20.36
CA PRO A 418 -1.85 -19.78 19.80
C PRO A 418 -3.01 -19.51 20.76
N ARG A 419 -2.77 -19.48 22.08
CA ARG A 419 -3.78 -19.11 23.07
C ARG A 419 -4.22 -17.64 22.98
N ASP A 420 -3.45 -16.81 22.27
CA ASP A 420 -3.77 -15.39 22.07
C ASP A 420 -4.68 -15.14 20.86
N ALA A 421 -5.05 -16.16 20.08
CA ALA A 421 -5.82 -16.04 18.84
C ALA A 421 -7.22 -15.41 18.99
N ASN A 422 -7.79 -15.25 20.19
CA ASN A 422 -9.10 -14.59 20.36
C ASN A 422 -9.02 -13.42 21.34
N ARG A 423 -7.86 -12.80 21.48
CA ARG A 423 -7.63 -11.74 22.49
C ARG A 423 -7.72 -10.32 21.93
N GLY A 424 -8.02 -10.16 20.64
CA GLY A 424 -8.23 -8.86 20.01
C GLY A 424 -7.08 -7.89 20.34
N MET A 425 -7.44 -6.68 20.78
CA MET A 425 -6.47 -5.63 21.08
C MET A 425 -5.41 -5.97 22.13
N ALA A 426 -5.72 -6.87 23.07
CA ALA A 426 -4.74 -7.27 24.09
C ALA A 426 -3.58 -8.10 23.51
N ALA A 427 -3.84 -8.90 22.47
CA ALA A 427 -2.79 -9.57 21.71
C ALA A 427 -2.02 -8.57 20.85
N GLY A 428 -2.69 -7.62 20.20
CA GLY A 428 -2.05 -6.51 19.48
C GLY A 428 -1.00 -5.78 20.32
N ASN A 429 -1.35 -5.42 21.57
CA ASN A 429 -0.41 -4.77 22.49
C ASN A 429 0.81 -5.65 22.85
N LYS A 430 0.66 -6.98 22.85
CA LYS A 430 1.76 -7.91 23.13
C LYS A 430 2.71 -8.03 21.94
N TYR A 431 2.17 -8.03 20.72
CA TYR A 431 2.92 -8.42 19.53
C TYR A 431 3.33 -7.25 18.62
N LEU A 432 2.57 -6.16 18.59
CA LEU A 432 2.79 -5.03 17.67
C LEU A 432 3.41 -3.79 18.34
N ASP A 433 3.57 -3.78 19.66
CA ASP A 433 4.15 -2.63 20.39
C ASP A 433 5.66 -2.78 20.66
N ALA A 434 6.22 -3.97 20.42
CA ALA A 434 7.64 -4.24 20.65
C ALA A 434 8.18 -5.24 19.62
N GLY A 435 9.31 -4.91 19.00
CA GLY A 435 9.96 -5.69 17.97
C GLY A 435 11.07 -4.90 17.29
N THR A 436 11.50 -5.36 16.14
CA THR A 436 12.49 -4.69 15.30
C THR A 436 11.90 -4.43 13.93
N LEU A 437 11.99 -3.18 13.49
CA LEU A 437 11.71 -2.78 12.11
C LEU A 437 12.99 -2.90 11.27
N TYR A 438 12.84 -3.40 10.05
CA TYR A 438 13.91 -3.54 9.07
C TYR A 438 13.52 -2.88 7.76
N ALA A 439 14.50 -2.37 7.02
CA ALA A 439 14.35 -1.99 5.62
C ALA A 439 15.11 -2.97 4.71
N ALA A 440 14.59 -3.24 3.52
CA ALA A 440 15.18 -4.19 2.59
C ALA A 440 16.37 -3.60 1.82
N LYS A 441 17.38 -4.44 1.60
CA LYS A 441 18.40 -4.25 0.58
C LYS A 441 18.37 -5.41 -0.39
N PHE A 442 18.12 -5.11 -1.66
CA PHE A 442 18.18 -6.07 -2.77
C PHE A 442 19.54 -5.94 -3.47
N ASN A 443 20.34 -7.01 -3.44
CA ASN A 443 21.65 -7.06 -4.10
C ASN A 443 21.51 -7.53 -5.56
N ASP A 444 22.36 -7.01 -6.45
CA ASP A 444 22.33 -7.32 -7.89
C ASP A 444 22.61 -8.80 -8.25
N ASP A 445 22.99 -9.63 -7.28
CA ASP A 445 23.24 -11.05 -7.44
C ASP A 445 22.02 -11.95 -7.13
N GLY A 446 20.86 -11.35 -6.85
CA GLY A 446 19.63 -12.08 -6.51
C GLY A 446 19.53 -12.44 -5.02
N THR A 447 20.47 -11.98 -4.20
CA THR A 447 20.38 -12.05 -2.73
C THR A 447 19.87 -10.75 -2.15
N GLY A 448 19.45 -10.76 -0.88
CA GLY A 448 19.11 -9.54 -0.16
C GLY A 448 19.26 -9.69 1.35
N GLU A 449 19.20 -8.55 2.02
CA GLU A 449 19.45 -8.39 3.44
C GLU A 449 18.39 -7.49 4.07
N TRP A 450 18.02 -7.78 5.32
CA TRP A 450 17.17 -6.93 6.13
C TRP A 450 18.02 -6.08 7.07
N LEU A 451 17.95 -4.76 6.89
CA LEU A 451 18.75 -3.78 7.63
C LEU A 451 17.98 -3.27 8.85
N PRO A 452 18.43 -3.54 10.09
CA PRO A 452 17.71 -3.13 11.28
C PRO A 452 17.70 -1.60 11.43
N LEU A 453 16.52 -1.03 11.66
CA LEU A 453 16.32 0.39 11.89
C LEU A 453 16.30 0.69 13.39
N THR A 454 17.49 0.77 13.98
CA THR A 454 17.68 1.05 15.40
C THR A 454 18.97 1.85 15.63
N LEU A 455 19.13 2.47 16.80
CA LEU A 455 20.39 3.14 17.16
C LEU A 455 21.54 2.17 17.44
N ALA A 456 21.29 0.86 17.52
CA ALA A 456 22.35 -0.14 17.54
C ALA A 456 23.04 -0.30 16.18
N ASN A 457 22.40 0.14 15.09
CA ASN A 457 23.00 0.21 13.76
C ASN A 457 23.92 1.43 13.68
N PRO A 458 25.26 1.26 13.54
CA PRO A 458 26.20 2.38 13.55
C PRO A 458 26.00 3.36 12.39
N ALA A 459 25.41 2.93 11.27
CA ALA A 459 25.13 3.80 10.14
C ALA A 459 24.02 4.81 10.46
N ILE A 460 23.01 4.40 11.25
CA ILE A 460 21.93 5.25 11.74
C ILE A 460 22.44 6.14 12.89
N ALA A 461 23.12 5.55 13.87
CA ALA A 461 23.59 6.27 15.05
C ALA A 461 24.58 7.41 14.72
N ASN A 462 25.34 7.29 13.63
CA ASN A 462 26.33 8.27 13.20
C ASN A 462 25.93 8.97 11.89
N TYR A 463 24.65 8.98 11.53
CA TYR A 463 24.22 9.56 10.27
C TYR A 463 24.42 11.08 10.24
N ALA A 464 25.21 11.55 9.28
CA ALA A 464 25.64 12.95 9.24
C ALA A 464 24.49 13.93 8.95
N ASP A 465 23.51 13.51 8.14
CA ASP A 465 22.43 14.39 7.67
C ASP A 465 21.24 14.46 8.65
N TYR A 466 21.19 13.55 9.63
CA TYR A 466 20.15 13.54 10.65
C TYR A 466 20.62 12.87 11.96
N ASN A 467 20.61 13.62 13.05
CA ASN A 467 20.96 13.11 14.37
C ASN A 467 19.72 12.58 15.10
N PHE A 468 19.54 11.26 15.13
CA PHE A 468 18.47 10.60 15.86
C PHE A 468 18.67 10.67 17.38
N ALA A 469 17.64 11.07 18.12
CA ALA A 469 17.74 11.25 19.57
C ALA A 469 17.53 9.94 20.35
N ASP A 470 16.62 9.09 19.89
CA ASP A 470 16.21 7.84 20.51
C ASP A 470 15.49 6.93 19.48
N GLU A 471 15.04 5.75 19.91
CA GLU A 471 14.31 4.80 19.04
C GLU A 471 12.95 5.32 18.58
N ALA A 472 12.31 6.21 19.35
CA ALA A 472 11.05 6.84 18.92
C ALA A 472 11.29 7.75 17.72
N ASP A 473 12.38 8.53 17.76
CA ASP A 473 12.81 9.38 16.65
C ASP A 473 13.17 8.57 15.40
N VAL A 474 13.82 7.41 15.57
CA VAL A 474 14.09 6.47 14.47
C VAL A 474 12.79 6.00 13.80
N LEU A 475 11.77 5.60 14.58
CA LEU A 475 10.51 5.09 14.02
C LEU A 475 9.63 6.18 13.41
N ILE A 476 9.60 7.39 13.99
CA ILE A 476 8.90 8.55 13.41
C ILE A 476 9.56 8.97 12.09
N ASN A 477 10.88 8.84 12.00
CA ASN A 477 11.70 9.18 10.84
C ASN A 477 12.25 7.92 10.13
N ALA A 478 11.44 6.86 10.06
CA ALA A 478 11.84 5.55 9.51
C ALA A 478 12.41 5.66 8.09
N ARG A 479 11.84 6.53 7.25
CA ARG A 479 12.39 6.82 5.92
C ARG A 479 13.85 7.34 5.95
N ILE A 480 14.17 8.26 6.89
CA ILE A 480 15.56 8.77 7.07
C ILE A 480 16.46 7.68 7.66
N ALA A 481 15.94 6.85 8.56
CA ALA A 481 16.69 5.75 9.13
C ALA A 481 17.04 4.69 8.06
N ALA A 482 16.11 4.42 7.14
CA ALA A 482 16.32 3.55 5.98
C ALA A 482 17.31 4.14 4.97
N ASP A 483 17.27 5.47 4.74
CA ASP A 483 18.31 6.18 3.99
C ASP A 483 19.69 5.87 4.62
N ALA A 484 19.84 6.14 5.91
CA ALA A 484 21.10 5.94 6.65
C ALA A 484 21.57 4.48 6.66
N ALA A 485 20.65 3.52 6.74
CA ALA A 485 20.97 2.10 6.73
C ALA A 485 21.45 1.60 5.36
N GLY A 486 21.15 2.31 4.27
CA GLY A 486 21.51 1.91 2.91
C GLY A 486 20.47 1.00 2.23
N ALA A 487 19.19 1.19 2.53
CA ALA A 487 18.08 0.46 1.89
C ALA A 487 18.00 0.73 0.38
N THR A 488 17.54 -0.26 -0.40
CA THR A 488 17.43 -0.16 -1.87
C THR A 488 16.18 0.63 -2.25
N LYS A 489 16.35 1.71 -3.02
CA LYS A 489 15.26 2.49 -3.61
C LYS A 489 14.44 1.63 -4.59
N MET A 490 13.12 1.65 -4.45
CA MET A 490 12.20 0.79 -5.21
C MET A 490 11.25 1.61 -6.10
N ASP A 491 10.68 0.97 -7.13
CA ASP A 491 9.63 1.55 -7.97
C ASP A 491 8.26 1.43 -7.30
N ARG A 492 7.89 2.40 -6.44
CA ARG A 492 6.57 2.50 -5.79
C ARG A 492 6.05 1.18 -5.19
N PRO A 493 6.61 0.76 -4.03
CA PRO A 493 6.14 -0.40 -3.31
C PRO A 493 4.69 -0.29 -2.83
N GLU A 494 3.79 -0.97 -3.51
CA GLU A 494 2.37 -1.07 -3.16
C GLU A 494 2.09 -2.42 -2.46
N TRP A 495 1.08 -3.19 -2.90
CA TRP A 495 0.55 -4.33 -2.17
C TRP A 495 1.50 -5.52 -2.11
N GLY A 496 1.38 -6.30 -1.03
CA GLY A 496 2.14 -7.51 -0.82
C GLY A 496 1.31 -8.65 -0.25
N GLY A 497 1.95 -9.81 -0.16
CA GLY A 497 1.32 -11.02 0.33
C GLY A 497 2.30 -12.16 0.48
N VAL A 498 1.99 -13.07 1.40
CA VAL A 498 2.79 -14.28 1.62
C VAL A 498 2.03 -15.47 1.05
N ASN A 499 2.67 -16.21 0.15
CA ASN A 499 2.09 -17.40 -0.43
C ASN A 499 1.91 -18.47 0.66
N PRO A 500 0.68 -18.90 0.97
CA PRO A 500 0.41 -19.80 2.09
C PRO A 500 0.94 -21.23 1.86
N VAL A 501 1.36 -21.57 0.63
CA VAL A 501 1.88 -22.91 0.29
C VAL A 501 3.39 -23.01 0.50
N ASN A 502 4.15 -21.99 0.11
CA ASN A 502 5.62 -22.06 0.09
C ASN A 502 6.33 -20.98 0.93
N GLY A 503 5.60 -19.99 1.46
CA GLY A 503 6.16 -18.90 2.26
C GLY A 503 6.92 -17.83 1.47
N ASP A 504 6.86 -17.86 0.14
CA ASP A 504 7.40 -16.77 -0.68
C ASP A 504 6.57 -15.51 -0.47
N VAL A 505 7.26 -14.38 -0.41
CA VAL A 505 6.65 -13.07 -0.22
C VAL A 505 6.68 -12.33 -1.55
N TYR A 506 5.60 -11.62 -1.85
CA TYR A 506 5.38 -10.87 -3.07
C TYR A 506 5.10 -9.42 -2.70
N LEU A 507 5.53 -8.49 -3.54
CA LEU A 507 5.23 -7.07 -3.43
C LEU A 507 5.13 -6.47 -4.83
N THR A 508 4.10 -5.68 -5.09
CA THR A 508 3.95 -4.94 -6.34
C THR A 508 4.80 -3.67 -6.31
N LEU A 509 5.26 -3.31 -7.50
CA LEU A 509 6.13 -2.18 -7.78
C LEU A 509 5.53 -1.47 -9.00
N THR A 510 4.55 -0.60 -8.75
CA THR A 510 3.51 -0.26 -9.72
C THR A 510 4.01 0.49 -10.93
N ASN A 511 4.91 1.45 -10.74
CA ASN A 511 5.54 2.20 -11.82
C ASN A 511 6.57 3.18 -11.25
N ASN A 512 7.36 3.78 -12.13
CA ASN A 512 8.22 4.92 -11.82
C ASN A 512 8.53 5.72 -13.10
N VAL A 513 7.75 6.77 -13.34
CA VAL A 513 7.77 7.55 -14.60
C VAL A 513 8.51 8.88 -14.43
N SER A 514 9.28 9.25 -15.46
CA SER A 514 10.20 10.38 -15.53
C SER A 514 9.49 11.69 -15.92
N SER A 515 8.87 12.39 -14.98
CA SER A 515 8.37 13.77 -15.19
C SER A 515 9.27 14.88 -14.61
N SER A 516 10.34 14.52 -13.88
CA SER A 516 11.46 15.36 -13.34
C SER A 516 11.98 14.82 -11.99
N SER A 517 11.19 13.94 -11.36
CA SER A 517 11.41 13.33 -10.05
C SER A 517 11.47 11.79 -10.08
N GLY A 518 11.01 11.15 -11.17
CA GLY A 518 11.03 9.69 -11.32
C GLY A 518 12.32 9.09 -11.90
N ARG A 519 12.28 7.77 -12.11
CA ARG A 519 13.40 6.96 -12.59
C ARG A 519 13.88 7.42 -13.97
N GLY A 520 15.18 7.64 -14.07
CA GLY A 520 15.82 8.12 -15.29
C GLY A 520 16.37 9.54 -15.16
N VAL A 521 15.78 10.43 -14.36
CA VAL A 521 16.35 11.79 -14.15
C VAL A 521 17.35 11.80 -12.99
N LYS A 522 17.10 11.00 -11.94
CA LYS A 522 17.88 11.06 -10.68
C LYS A 522 18.28 9.70 -10.09
N THR A 523 17.58 8.63 -10.43
CA THR A 523 17.82 7.30 -9.83
C THR A 523 18.39 6.30 -10.85
N PRO A 524 19.53 5.65 -10.55
CA PRO A 524 20.12 4.57 -11.34
C PRO A 524 19.24 3.32 -11.46
N LEU A 525 19.39 2.59 -12.56
CA LEU A 525 18.85 1.24 -12.71
C LEU A 525 19.67 0.21 -11.92
N ASN A 526 19.02 -0.82 -11.39
CA ASN A 526 19.64 -1.95 -10.70
C ASN A 526 18.90 -3.26 -11.03
N ALA A 527 19.38 -4.41 -10.52
CA ALA A 527 18.77 -5.69 -10.89
C ALA A 527 17.31 -5.82 -10.43
N ALA A 528 16.99 -5.30 -9.24
CA ALA A 528 15.65 -5.38 -8.67
C ALA A 528 14.67 -4.47 -9.41
N ASN A 529 15.18 -3.43 -10.07
CA ASN A 529 14.37 -2.49 -10.79
C ASN A 529 15.07 -2.11 -12.13
N PRO A 530 14.88 -2.92 -13.19
CA PRO A 530 15.85 -2.98 -14.28
C PRO A 530 15.46 -2.21 -15.56
N ARG A 531 14.25 -1.62 -15.60
CA ARG A 531 13.66 -1.09 -16.84
C ARG A 531 13.60 0.45 -16.91
N TYR A 532 13.94 0.97 -18.08
CA TYR A 532 13.71 2.32 -18.56
C TYR A 532 13.43 2.27 -20.07
N TYR A 533 12.25 2.70 -20.48
CA TYR A 533 11.81 2.73 -21.87
C TYR A 533 10.85 3.89 -22.11
N ALA A 534 10.49 4.13 -23.37
CA ALA A 534 9.44 5.07 -23.75
C ALA A 534 8.17 4.30 -24.10
N GLU A 535 7.05 4.74 -23.56
CA GLU A 535 5.72 4.18 -23.81
C GLU A 535 4.80 5.31 -24.31
N ALA A 536 4.05 5.07 -25.36
CA ALA A 536 3.07 6.04 -25.87
C ALA A 536 1.67 5.71 -25.33
N LYS A 537 0.96 6.73 -24.84
CA LYS A 537 -0.49 6.71 -24.58
C LYS A 537 -1.12 7.82 -25.41
N GLY A 538 -1.84 7.46 -26.46
CA GLY A 538 -2.23 8.41 -27.51
C GLY A 538 -1.03 9.21 -28.04
N GLU A 539 -1.07 10.55 -27.91
CA GLU A 539 0.01 11.45 -28.34
C GLU A 539 1.07 11.70 -27.25
N THR A 540 0.84 11.27 -26.01
CA THR A 540 1.75 11.50 -24.88
C THR A 540 2.78 10.38 -24.81
N ILE A 541 4.06 10.74 -24.69
CA ILE A 541 5.16 9.79 -24.49
C ILE A 541 5.63 9.85 -23.04
N ASN A 542 5.39 8.76 -22.31
CA ASN A 542 5.89 8.54 -20.97
C ASN A 542 7.25 7.84 -21.03
N ARG A 543 8.13 8.09 -20.07
CA ARG A 543 9.46 7.49 -19.99
C ARG A 543 9.74 6.97 -18.60
N GLY A 544 10.43 5.84 -18.47
CA GLY A 544 10.71 5.21 -17.17
C GLY A 544 10.25 3.76 -17.12
N ASN A 545 9.97 3.26 -15.91
CA ASN A 545 9.29 1.98 -15.73
C ASN A 545 7.77 2.24 -15.67
N VAL A 546 7.12 2.31 -16.84
CA VAL A 546 5.71 2.74 -16.95
C VAL A 546 4.74 1.68 -16.45
N ASN A 547 5.04 0.40 -16.68
CA ASN A 547 4.08 -0.69 -16.50
C ASN A 547 4.27 -1.50 -15.21
N GLY A 548 5.31 -1.21 -14.42
CA GLY A 548 5.55 -1.88 -13.13
C GLY A 548 5.88 -3.38 -13.19
N HIS A 549 6.05 -3.96 -12.00
CA HIS A 549 6.43 -5.37 -11.83
C HIS A 549 6.07 -5.87 -10.43
N VAL A 550 6.15 -7.19 -10.22
CA VAL A 550 5.92 -7.84 -8.93
C VAL A 550 7.23 -8.49 -8.50
N ILE A 551 7.86 -7.97 -7.46
CA ILE A 551 9.06 -8.58 -6.87
C ILE A 551 8.65 -9.70 -5.91
N ARG A 552 9.45 -10.77 -5.86
CA ARG A 552 9.21 -11.95 -5.03
C ARG A 552 10.48 -12.37 -4.31
N TRP A 553 10.39 -12.74 -3.03
CA TRP A 553 11.53 -13.25 -2.28
C TRP A 553 11.20 -14.41 -1.36
N ARG A 554 12.25 -15.16 -1.01
CA ARG A 554 12.21 -16.27 -0.07
C ARG A 554 13.22 -16.02 1.05
N GLU A 555 12.72 -16.00 2.26
CA GLU A 555 13.52 -15.82 3.47
C GLU A 555 14.43 -17.03 3.70
N ALA A 556 15.65 -16.78 4.18
CA ALA A 556 16.65 -17.82 4.35
C ALA A 556 16.13 -18.93 5.30
N GLY A 557 16.25 -20.18 4.84
CA GLY A 557 15.79 -21.35 5.59
C GLY A 557 14.27 -21.45 5.76
N GLY A 558 13.47 -20.69 4.99
CA GLY A 558 12.01 -20.65 5.14
C GLY A 558 11.55 -20.02 6.45
N ASN A 559 12.42 -19.21 7.10
CA ASN A 559 12.11 -18.54 8.35
C ASN A 559 11.90 -17.04 8.09
N HIS A 560 10.67 -16.56 8.22
CA HIS A 560 10.34 -15.14 8.00
C HIS A 560 11.10 -14.16 8.92
N ALA A 561 11.59 -14.62 10.07
CA ALA A 561 12.42 -13.80 10.95
C ALA A 561 13.91 -13.74 10.55
N ALA A 562 14.32 -14.45 9.48
CA ALA A 562 15.68 -14.38 8.95
C ALA A 562 16.04 -12.96 8.50
N THR A 563 17.33 -12.61 8.51
CA THR A 563 17.80 -11.29 8.07
C THR A 563 18.39 -11.29 6.66
N SER A 564 18.21 -12.39 5.92
CA SER A 564 18.63 -12.53 4.53
C SER A 564 17.63 -13.34 3.73
N PHE A 565 17.62 -13.10 2.43
CA PHE A 565 16.69 -13.71 1.49
C PHE A 565 17.31 -13.85 0.10
N THR A 566 16.66 -14.64 -0.75
CA THR A 566 16.90 -14.66 -2.20
C THR A 566 15.67 -14.14 -2.91
N TRP A 567 15.82 -13.43 -4.02
CA TRP A 567 14.72 -12.79 -4.73
C TRP A 567 14.81 -12.96 -6.24
N ASP A 568 13.65 -12.86 -6.88
CA ASP A 568 13.47 -12.67 -8.32
C ASP A 568 12.29 -11.72 -8.58
N VAL A 569 12.07 -11.32 -9.83
CA VAL A 569 10.87 -10.60 -10.24
C VAL A 569 9.89 -11.61 -10.81
N TYR A 570 8.78 -11.85 -10.11
CA TYR A 570 7.76 -12.82 -10.50
C TYR A 570 7.12 -12.47 -11.85
N LEU A 571 6.64 -11.23 -12.00
CA LEU A 571 6.03 -10.73 -13.23
C LEU A 571 6.48 -9.30 -13.51
N PHE A 572 6.64 -8.98 -14.78
CA PHE A 572 6.85 -7.63 -15.30
C PHE A 572 5.60 -7.24 -16.08
N GLY A 573 4.87 -6.23 -15.62
CA GLY A 573 3.75 -5.65 -16.37
C GLY A 573 4.24 -5.09 -17.69
N ALA A 574 3.47 -5.30 -18.76
CA ALA A 574 3.75 -4.85 -20.11
C ALA A 574 2.52 -5.12 -21.00
N GLN A 575 2.37 -4.33 -22.06
CA GLN A 575 1.49 -4.70 -23.17
C GLN A 575 2.02 -5.98 -23.85
N ALA A 576 1.12 -6.81 -24.37
CA ALA A 576 1.50 -8.08 -25.00
C ALA A 576 2.47 -7.91 -26.19
N ASP A 577 2.31 -6.83 -26.96
CA ASP A 577 3.09 -6.48 -28.15
C ASP A 577 4.30 -5.58 -27.86
N ALA A 578 4.56 -5.26 -26.59
CA ALA A 578 5.73 -4.49 -26.20
C ALA A 578 7.03 -5.24 -26.57
N ALA A 579 8.12 -4.47 -26.74
CA ALA A 579 9.41 -5.03 -27.09
C ALA A 579 9.88 -6.11 -26.08
N PRO A 580 10.70 -7.10 -26.50
CA PRO A 580 11.14 -8.18 -25.60
C PRO A 580 11.89 -7.73 -24.35
N ASP A 581 12.58 -6.57 -24.40
CA ASP A 581 13.25 -5.95 -23.25
C ASP A 581 12.26 -5.28 -22.26
N VAL A 582 10.99 -5.08 -22.68
CA VAL A 582 9.89 -4.57 -21.84
C VAL A 582 9.02 -5.72 -21.35
N ASN A 583 8.51 -6.56 -22.26
CA ASN A 583 7.70 -7.74 -21.93
C ASN A 583 8.57 -8.94 -21.55
N LEU A 584 9.26 -8.82 -20.41
CA LEU A 584 10.18 -9.84 -19.91
C LEU A 584 9.45 -11.11 -19.45
N SER A 585 8.16 -11.03 -19.13
CA SER A 585 7.36 -12.16 -18.64
C SER A 585 6.64 -12.93 -19.74
N GLY A 586 6.71 -12.47 -20.99
CA GLY A 586 6.02 -13.10 -22.11
C GLY A 586 4.49 -13.00 -22.00
N LEU A 587 3.99 -11.88 -21.48
CA LEU A 587 2.56 -11.60 -21.39
C LEU A 587 1.92 -11.63 -22.79
N SER A 588 0.71 -12.15 -22.86
CA SER A 588 -0.12 -12.25 -24.07
C SER A 588 -1.38 -11.40 -23.90
N HIS A 589 -2.21 -11.28 -24.94
CA HIS A 589 -3.43 -10.45 -24.85
C HIS A 589 -4.44 -10.95 -23.80
N GLU A 590 -4.36 -12.21 -23.40
CA GLU A 590 -5.19 -12.82 -22.36
C GLU A 590 -4.78 -12.41 -20.94
N ASN A 591 -3.55 -11.91 -20.75
CA ASN A 591 -2.98 -11.66 -19.43
C ASN A 591 -2.02 -10.47 -19.34
N ASP A 592 -1.91 -9.65 -20.37
CA ASP A 592 -1.19 -8.39 -20.30
C ASP A 592 -1.85 -7.42 -19.31
N PHE A 593 -1.01 -6.69 -18.58
CA PHE A 593 -1.40 -5.73 -17.56
C PHE A 593 -0.30 -4.68 -17.42
N SER A 594 -0.66 -3.56 -16.82
CA SER A 594 0.23 -2.46 -16.44
C SER A 594 -0.16 -2.00 -15.04
N SER A 595 0.78 -1.35 -14.36
CA SER A 595 0.62 -0.80 -13.01
C SER A 595 -0.03 -1.80 -12.04
N PRO A 596 0.63 -2.95 -11.79
CA PRO A 596 0.16 -3.88 -10.78
C PRO A 596 0.17 -3.18 -9.43
N ASP A 597 -0.96 -3.25 -8.76
CA ASP A 597 -1.18 -2.67 -7.44
C ASP A 597 -1.68 -3.78 -6.51
N GLY A 598 -2.99 -3.89 -6.29
CA GLY A 598 -3.59 -4.83 -5.34
C GLY A 598 -3.08 -6.28 -5.49
N LEU A 599 -2.67 -6.90 -4.39
CA LEU A 599 -2.15 -8.28 -4.40
C LEU A 599 -2.64 -9.06 -3.19
N TRP A 600 -3.18 -10.26 -3.42
CA TRP A 600 -3.73 -11.07 -2.34
C TRP A 600 -3.73 -12.57 -2.62
N PHE A 601 -3.40 -13.39 -1.62
CA PHE A 601 -3.46 -14.85 -1.73
C PHE A 601 -4.76 -15.40 -1.14
N SER A 602 -5.39 -16.32 -1.88
CA SER A 602 -6.54 -17.08 -1.39
C SER A 602 -6.15 -18.05 -0.28
N GLU A 603 -6.89 -17.99 0.82
CA GLU A 603 -6.79 -18.92 1.95
C GLU A 603 -7.65 -20.17 1.71
N ALA A 604 -8.79 -20.02 1.02
CA ALA A 604 -9.69 -21.11 0.66
C ALA A 604 -9.18 -21.95 -0.53
N VAL A 605 -8.30 -21.38 -1.35
CA VAL A 605 -7.60 -22.02 -2.47
C VAL A 605 -6.09 -21.70 -2.37
N PRO A 606 -5.36 -22.33 -1.44
CA PRO A 606 -3.94 -22.05 -1.24
C PRO A 606 -3.13 -22.19 -2.53
N GLY A 607 -2.37 -21.13 -2.85
CA GLY A 607 -1.57 -21.03 -4.08
C GLY A 607 -2.25 -20.27 -5.22
N LEU A 608 -3.52 -19.87 -5.08
CA LEU A 608 -4.15 -18.88 -5.94
C LEU A 608 -3.80 -17.47 -5.45
N LEU A 609 -3.23 -16.68 -6.35
CA LEU A 609 -2.91 -15.26 -6.18
C LEU A 609 -3.88 -14.43 -7.03
N TRP A 610 -4.32 -13.32 -6.49
CA TRP A 610 -5.06 -12.27 -7.18
C TRP A 610 -4.16 -11.05 -7.34
N LEU A 611 -4.15 -10.47 -8.54
CA LEU A 611 -3.40 -9.27 -8.88
C LEU A 611 -4.38 -8.25 -9.47
N GLN A 612 -4.45 -7.07 -8.90
CA GLN A 612 -5.30 -5.97 -9.31
C GLN A 612 -4.42 -4.85 -9.89
N THR A 613 -5.03 -3.88 -10.59
CA THR A 613 -4.29 -2.79 -11.23
C THR A 613 -4.92 -1.45 -10.91
N ASP A 614 -4.09 -0.47 -10.59
CA ASP A 614 -4.39 0.95 -10.66
C ASP A 614 -3.52 1.58 -11.76
N ASP A 615 -4.11 1.84 -12.92
CA ASP A 615 -3.33 2.17 -14.11
C ASP A 615 -3.77 3.44 -14.81
N GLY A 616 -2.88 4.43 -14.80
CA GLY A 616 -2.99 5.65 -15.59
C GLY A 616 -2.47 5.53 -17.02
N TYR A 617 -1.77 4.45 -17.41
CA TYR A 617 -0.97 4.40 -18.64
C TYR A 617 -1.53 3.51 -19.75
N TYR A 618 -2.31 2.46 -19.44
CA TYR A 618 -2.91 1.57 -20.44
C TYR A 618 -4.40 1.83 -20.72
N THR A 619 -4.94 2.91 -20.15
CA THR A 619 -6.38 3.22 -20.17
C THR A 619 -6.95 3.71 -21.50
N ASP A 620 -6.12 3.87 -22.53
CA ASP A 620 -6.57 4.03 -23.92
C ASP A 620 -6.92 2.68 -24.60
N VAL A 621 -6.52 1.55 -24.00
CA VAL A 621 -6.77 0.20 -24.51
C VAL A 621 -7.70 -0.59 -23.60
N THR A 622 -7.62 -0.41 -22.27
CA THR A 622 -8.43 -1.15 -21.30
C THR A 622 -8.59 -0.39 -19.99
N ASN A 623 -9.74 -0.51 -19.34
CA ASN A 623 -9.89 -0.14 -17.94
C ASN A 623 -9.05 -1.07 -17.05
N CYS A 624 -8.85 -0.65 -15.80
CA CYS A 624 -8.22 -1.44 -14.76
C CYS A 624 -8.87 -2.81 -14.56
N MET A 625 -8.08 -3.78 -14.11
CA MET A 625 -8.42 -5.19 -14.18
C MET A 625 -7.96 -5.95 -12.95
N MET A 626 -8.44 -7.18 -12.83
CA MET A 626 -7.93 -8.15 -11.88
C MET A 626 -7.62 -9.47 -12.58
N LEU A 627 -6.45 -10.05 -12.29
CA LEU A 627 -5.95 -11.30 -12.82
C LEU A 627 -5.90 -12.36 -11.71
N ALA A 628 -6.21 -13.60 -12.08
CA ALA A 628 -5.92 -14.77 -11.26
C ALA A 628 -4.59 -15.38 -11.70
N ALA A 629 -3.75 -15.72 -10.73
CA ALA A 629 -2.40 -16.21 -10.95
C ALA A 629 -2.10 -17.45 -10.08
N LEU A 630 -1.35 -18.39 -10.64
CA LEU A 630 -0.84 -19.59 -9.98
C LEU A 630 0.69 -19.51 -9.97
N PRO A 631 1.28 -18.72 -9.05
CA PRO A 631 2.70 -18.50 -9.06
C PRO A 631 3.47 -19.77 -8.63
N GLY A 632 4.68 -19.91 -9.17
CA GLY A 632 5.63 -20.92 -8.72
C GLY A 632 6.38 -20.49 -7.45
N ALA A 633 7.69 -20.67 -7.47
CA ALA A 633 8.58 -20.46 -6.34
C ALA A 633 9.78 -19.61 -6.78
N VAL A 634 10.34 -18.77 -5.89
CA VAL A 634 11.60 -18.04 -6.15
C VAL A 634 12.64 -18.99 -6.75
N GLY A 635 13.20 -18.59 -7.89
CA GLY A 635 14.17 -19.37 -8.67
C GLY A 635 13.55 -20.31 -9.71
N ASP A 636 12.24 -20.22 -9.97
CA ASP A 636 11.54 -20.98 -11.02
C ASP A 636 11.80 -20.47 -12.46
N GLY A 637 12.43 -19.30 -12.59
CA GLY A 637 12.87 -18.75 -13.87
C GLY A 637 14.40 -18.72 -14.03
N GLY A 638 14.94 -17.57 -14.41
CA GLY A 638 16.35 -17.42 -14.74
C GLY A 638 16.81 -15.97 -14.81
N THR A 639 17.94 -15.71 -15.47
CA THR A 639 18.46 -14.34 -15.61
C THR A 639 18.21 -13.77 -16.99
N LYS A 640 17.89 -12.47 -17.09
CA LYS A 640 17.81 -11.73 -18.36
C LYS A 640 18.72 -10.51 -18.33
N MET A 641 19.25 -10.14 -19.51
CA MET A 641 19.89 -8.86 -19.74
C MET A 641 18.88 -7.93 -20.39
N VAL A 642 18.58 -6.81 -19.73
CA VAL A 642 17.65 -5.79 -20.20
C VAL A 642 18.43 -4.68 -20.90
N SER A 643 18.12 -4.45 -22.16
CA SER A 643 18.73 -3.38 -22.97
C SER A 643 17.93 -2.08 -22.86
N ASN A 644 18.38 -1.16 -22.02
CA ASN A 644 17.76 0.15 -21.85
C ASN A 644 18.40 1.17 -22.79
N LYS A 645 17.57 1.97 -23.47
CA LYS A 645 18.02 2.97 -24.46
C LYS A 645 17.91 4.38 -23.89
N ALA A 646 18.92 5.20 -24.16
CA ALA A 646 18.96 6.61 -23.78
C ALA A 646 18.59 6.87 -22.30
N VAL A 647 19.29 6.21 -21.37
CA VAL A 647 19.05 6.37 -19.93
C VAL A 647 19.64 7.71 -19.47
N PRO A 648 18.86 8.68 -18.95
CA PRO A 648 19.37 10.04 -18.76
C PRO A 648 20.47 10.15 -17.70
N ILE A 649 20.40 9.37 -16.62
CA ILE A 649 21.49 9.33 -15.62
C ILE A 649 22.83 8.84 -16.20
N ASN A 650 22.78 8.14 -17.34
CA ASN A 650 23.93 7.61 -18.07
C ASN A 650 24.29 8.52 -19.25
N SER A 651 24.08 9.84 -19.12
CA SER A 651 24.33 10.83 -20.18
C SER A 651 23.62 10.48 -21.49
N ASP A 652 22.37 10.03 -21.38
CA ASP A 652 21.53 9.54 -22.49
C ASP A 652 22.17 8.36 -23.28
N GLY A 653 23.07 7.61 -22.64
CA GLY A 653 23.66 6.40 -23.19
C GLY A 653 22.81 5.15 -22.95
N ASP A 654 23.03 4.12 -23.77
CA ASP A 654 22.45 2.80 -23.56
C ASP A 654 23.01 2.13 -22.30
N GLN A 655 22.17 1.42 -21.55
CA GLN A 655 22.56 0.69 -20.34
C GLN A 655 22.04 -0.75 -20.37
N GLN A 656 22.94 -1.68 -20.07
CA GLN A 656 22.62 -3.10 -19.92
C GLN A 656 22.47 -3.43 -18.43
N VAL A 657 21.34 -4.02 -18.05
CA VAL A 657 21.05 -4.38 -16.65
C VAL A 657 20.70 -5.86 -16.57
N LYS A 658 21.42 -6.61 -15.75
CA LYS A 658 21.07 -8.02 -15.46
C LYS A 658 19.96 -8.02 -14.41
N THR A 659 18.93 -8.83 -14.61
CA THR A 659 17.86 -9.07 -13.62
C THR A 659 17.54 -10.57 -13.52
N TYR A 660 16.76 -10.93 -12.50
CA TYR A 660 16.26 -12.28 -12.23
C TYR A 660 14.76 -12.27 -12.47
N VAL A 661 14.32 -13.11 -13.41
CA VAL A 661 12.93 -13.20 -13.82
C VAL A 661 12.36 -14.53 -13.37
N GLY A 662 11.12 -14.53 -12.91
CA GLY A 662 10.36 -15.73 -12.61
C GLY A 662 10.00 -16.50 -13.88
N GLN A 663 9.27 -17.60 -13.69
CA GLN A 663 8.73 -18.39 -14.78
C GLN A 663 7.90 -17.51 -15.76
N VAL A 664 8.09 -17.73 -17.06
CA VAL A 664 7.32 -17.07 -18.12
C VAL A 664 5.82 -17.32 -17.90
N ALA A 665 5.02 -16.27 -18.03
CA ALA A 665 3.58 -16.35 -17.87
C ALA A 665 2.95 -17.17 -19.01
N SER A 666 1.80 -17.78 -18.71
CA SER A 666 0.93 -18.36 -19.74
C SER A 666 -0.53 -18.18 -19.32
N PRO A 667 -1.48 -18.21 -20.26
CA PRO A 667 -2.91 -18.12 -19.93
C PRO A 667 -3.37 -19.18 -18.92
N THR A 668 -2.69 -20.33 -18.80
CA THR A 668 -3.09 -21.37 -17.85
C THR A 668 -2.68 -21.10 -16.40
N VAL A 669 -1.71 -20.20 -16.18
CA VAL A 669 -1.20 -19.86 -14.84
C VAL A 669 -1.34 -18.37 -14.51
N LEU A 670 -1.71 -17.54 -15.48
CA LEU A 670 -2.04 -16.14 -15.29
C LEU A 670 -3.13 -15.77 -16.31
N SER A 671 -4.30 -15.36 -15.84
CA SER A 671 -5.43 -14.99 -16.70
C SER A 671 -6.22 -13.82 -16.13
N ARG A 672 -6.62 -12.90 -17.01
CA ARG A 672 -7.52 -11.79 -16.65
C ARG A 672 -8.88 -12.32 -16.24
N PHE A 673 -9.26 -12.07 -15.00
CA PHE A 673 -10.53 -12.51 -14.42
C PHE A 673 -11.61 -11.43 -14.49
N LEU A 674 -11.26 -10.16 -14.31
CA LEU A 674 -12.22 -9.05 -14.27
C LEU A 674 -11.65 -7.81 -14.95
N VAL A 675 -12.52 -7.01 -15.57
CA VAL A 675 -12.24 -5.65 -16.05
C VAL A 675 -13.29 -4.71 -15.48
N GLY A 676 -12.84 -3.60 -14.91
CA GLY A 676 -13.66 -2.60 -14.24
C GLY A 676 -14.43 -1.66 -15.18
N PRO A 677 -15.34 -0.85 -14.62
CA PRO A 677 -15.95 0.29 -15.31
C PRO A 677 -14.91 1.36 -15.68
N ARG A 678 -15.38 2.43 -16.33
CA ARG A 678 -14.50 3.45 -16.88
C ARG A 678 -13.86 4.28 -15.76
N ASP A 679 -12.58 4.56 -15.94
CA ASP A 679 -11.72 5.35 -15.04
C ASP A 679 -11.60 4.83 -13.61
N CYS A 680 -12.13 3.65 -13.27
CA CYS A 680 -11.87 3.08 -11.95
C CYS A 680 -10.45 2.52 -11.88
N GLU A 681 -9.96 2.33 -10.67
CA GLU A 681 -9.02 1.26 -10.36
C GLU A 681 -9.76 0.01 -9.88
N ILE A 682 -9.05 -1.11 -9.86
CA ILE A 682 -9.49 -2.30 -9.14
C ILE A 682 -8.57 -2.45 -7.94
N THR A 683 -9.15 -2.42 -6.75
CA THR A 683 -8.43 -2.57 -5.47
C THR A 683 -9.30 -3.37 -4.50
N GLY A 684 -8.78 -3.73 -3.33
CA GLY A 684 -9.53 -4.37 -2.26
C GLY A 684 -10.12 -5.73 -2.61
N ILE A 685 -9.55 -6.80 -2.05
CA ILE A 685 -10.08 -8.15 -2.22
C ILE A 685 -10.08 -8.93 -0.91
N THR A 686 -11.13 -9.72 -0.71
CA THR A 686 -11.20 -10.76 0.32
C THR A 686 -12.17 -11.86 -0.14
N GLU A 687 -12.17 -13.01 0.52
CA GLU A 687 -13.09 -14.11 0.19
C GLU A 687 -13.83 -14.65 1.41
N SER A 688 -14.92 -15.39 1.17
CA SER A 688 -15.54 -16.21 2.21
C SER A 688 -14.66 -17.44 2.50
N PRO A 689 -14.57 -17.93 3.75
CA PRO A 689 -13.72 -19.08 4.09
C PRO A 689 -13.99 -20.37 3.29
N ASP A 690 -15.19 -20.52 2.73
CA ASP A 690 -15.55 -21.65 1.86
C ASP A 690 -15.04 -21.51 0.40
N GLY A 691 -14.50 -20.35 0.04
CA GLY A 691 -13.98 -20.01 -1.29
C GLY A 691 -15.04 -19.84 -2.38
N THR A 692 -16.32 -19.81 -2.02
CA THR A 692 -17.44 -19.74 -2.98
C THR A 692 -17.81 -18.31 -3.37
N VAL A 693 -17.28 -17.31 -2.64
CA VAL A 693 -17.54 -15.89 -2.84
C VAL A 693 -16.25 -15.10 -2.69
N ILE A 694 -15.97 -14.21 -3.64
CA ILE A 694 -14.99 -13.13 -3.46
C ILE A 694 -15.71 -11.77 -3.39
N PHE A 695 -15.17 -10.88 -2.58
CA PHE A 695 -15.55 -9.48 -2.50
C PHE A 695 -14.43 -8.68 -3.16
N VAL A 696 -14.79 -7.75 -4.04
CA VAL A 696 -13.84 -6.88 -4.76
C VAL A 696 -14.30 -5.44 -4.69
N ASN A 697 -13.42 -4.48 -4.47
CA ASN A 697 -13.76 -3.07 -4.53
C ASN A 697 -13.44 -2.48 -5.90
N ILE A 698 -14.30 -1.55 -6.30
CA ILE A 698 -14.15 -0.72 -7.49
C ILE A 698 -14.03 0.70 -6.96
N GLN A 699 -12.85 1.29 -7.03
CA GLN A 699 -12.58 2.64 -6.55
C GLN A 699 -12.78 3.66 -7.68
N HIS A 700 -13.22 4.87 -7.30
CA HIS A 700 -13.25 6.07 -8.14
C HIS A 700 -13.69 5.92 -9.61
N PRO A 701 -14.78 5.20 -9.93
CA PRO A 701 -15.30 5.21 -11.30
C PRO A 701 -15.60 6.65 -11.71
N GLY A 702 -15.13 7.06 -12.88
CA GLY A 702 -15.35 8.39 -13.41
C GLY A 702 -14.48 9.52 -12.85
N GLU A 703 -13.34 9.25 -12.21
CA GLU A 703 -12.36 10.26 -11.74
C GLU A 703 -12.01 11.31 -12.83
N ASN A 704 -12.04 10.92 -14.11
CA ASN A 704 -11.67 11.76 -15.25
C ASN A 704 -12.82 12.62 -15.79
N SER A 705 -13.96 12.65 -15.10
CA SER A 705 -15.09 13.54 -15.40
C SER A 705 -14.67 15.02 -15.40
N GLU A 706 -15.48 15.90 -15.98
CA GLU A 706 -15.14 17.35 -16.08
C GLU A 706 -16.03 18.25 -15.22
N SER A 707 -17.10 17.69 -14.66
CA SER A 707 -18.07 18.41 -13.85
C SER A 707 -18.64 17.52 -12.76
N ALA A 708 -18.93 18.10 -11.60
CA ALA A 708 -19.65 17.44 -10.50
C ALA A 708 -21.18 17.59 -10.63
N THR A 709 -21.66 18.40 -11.58
CA THR A 709 -23.08 18.79 -11.67
C THR A 709 -23.75 18.47 -13.00
N ASP A 710 -22.98 18.29 -14.07
CA ASP A 710 -23.50 18.00 -15.41
C ASP A 710 -23.29 16.53 -15.76
N PRO A 711 -24.34 15.68 -15.72
CA PRO A 711 -24.22 14.27 -16.05
C PRO A 711 -23.68 13.99 -17.45
N ALA A 712 -23.84 14.91 -18.41
CA ALA A 712 -23.29 14.74 -19.75
C ALA A 712 -21.75 14.81 -19.80
N GLN A 713 -21.13 15.30 -18.73
CA GLN A 713 -19.68 15.41 -18.55
C GLN A 713 -19.13 14.38 -17.55
N PHE A 714 -19.96 13.46 -17.07
CA PHE A 714 -19.49 12.31 -16.30
C PHE A 714 -18.93 11.27 -17.27
N THR A 715 -17.74 10.76 -16.99
CA THR A 715 -17.12 9.69 -17.79
C THR A 715 -17.61 8.30 -17.40
N SER A 716 -18.11 8.16 -16.17
CA SER A 716 -18.78 6.96 -15.67
C SER A 716 -20.12 7.31 -14.99
N HIS A 717 -21.07 6.39 -15.07
CA HIS A 717 -22.30 6.38 -14.28
C HIS A 717 -22.42 5.12 -13.42
N TRP A 718 -21.37 4.30 -13.36
CA TRP A 718 -21.36 3.08 -12.57
C TRP A 718 -21.43 3.41 -11.06
N PRO A 719 -22.19 2.65 -10.24
CA PRO A 719 -22.90 1.41 -10.58
C PRO A 719 -24.36 1.58 -11.03
N ASP A 720 -24.96 2.76 -10.82
CA ASP A 720 -26.41 2.94 -10.95
C ASP A 720 -26.87 3.19 -12.41
N GLY A 721 -25.94 3.62 -13.28
CA GLY A 721 -26.19 3.91 -14.68
C GLY A 721 -27.03 5.18 -14.93
N GLY A 722 -27.47 5.36 -16.17
CA GLY A 722 -28.28 6.52 -16.56
C GLY A 722 -27.50 7.83 -16.42
N ASN A 723 -28.01 8.76 -15.62
CA ASN A 723 -27.39 10.06 -15.33
C ASN A 723 -26.90 10.16 -13.87
N ALA A 724 -26.77 9.03 -13.18
CA ALA A 724 -26.35 9.01 -11.78
C ALA A 724 -24.90 9.50 -11.64
N ARG A 725 -24.57 10.10 -10.49
CA ARG A 725 -23.17 10.34 -10.13
C ARG A 725 -22.49 8.99 -9.89
N PRO A 726 -21.26 8.78 -10.37
CA PRO A 726 -20.59 7.53 -10.16
C PRO A 726 -20.27 7.33 -8.66
N ARG A 727 -20.15 6.08 -8.25
CA ARG A 727 -19.88 5.73 -6.84
C ARG A 727 -18.91 4.57 -6.77
N SER A 728 -17.93 4.66 -5.88
CA SER A 728 -17.14 3.48 -5.50
C SER A 728 -18.05 2.42 -4.90
N ALA A 729 -17.74 1.14 -5.11
CA ALA A 729 -18.54 0.08 -4.51
C ALA A 729 -17.80 -1.23 -4.30
N THR A 730 -18.24 -1.93 -3.26
CA THR A 730 -17.92 -3.33 -3.01
C THR A 730 -18.86 -4.21 -3.79
N VAL A 731 -18.30 -5.09 -4.62
CA VAL A 731 -19.03 -6.11 -5.36
C VAL A 731 -18.80 -7.50 -4.79
N VAL A 732 -19.83 -8.33 -4.85
CA VAL A 732 -19.81 -9.75 -4.50
C VAL A 732 -19.81 -10.55 -5.80
N ILE A 733 -18.81 -11.41 -5.99
CA ILE A 733 -18.68 -12.25 -7.17
C ILE A 733 -18.80 -13.72 -6.77
N THR A 734 -19.66 -14.43 -7.49
CA THR A 734 -20.01 -15.84 -7.24
C THR A 734 -19.96 -16.63 -8.53
N ARG A 735 -19.62 -17.91 -8.47
CA ARG A 735 -19.89 -18.82 -9.58
C ARG A 735 -21.36 -19.19 -9.64
N ASN A 736 -21.90 -19.27 -10.85
CA ASN A 736 -23.30 -19.62 -11.08
C ASN A 736 -23.60 -21.08 -10.71
N ASP A 737 -22.59 -21.94 -10.65
CA ASP A 737 -22.68 -23.34 -10.20
C ASP A 737 -22.40 -23.53 -8.70
N GLY A 738 -22.08 -22.45 -7.97
CA GLY A 738 -21.74 -22.49 -6.54
C GLY A 738 -20.35 -23.07 -6.21
N GLY A 739 -19.50 -23.29 -7.22
CA GLY A 739 -18.13 -23.77 -7.03
C GLY A 739 -17.19 -22.72 -6.44
N LYS A 740 -15.94 -23.13 -6.19
CA LYS A 740 -14.88 -22.23 -5.73
C LYS A 740 -14.45 -21.26 -6.83
N ILE A 741 -14.15 -20.02 -6.48
CA ILE A 741 -13.78 -19.01 -7.47
C ILE A 741 -12.48 -19.40 -8.20
N ALA A 742 -12.44 -19.16 -9.51
CA ALA A 742 -11.31 -19.33 -10.44
C ALA A 742 -10.82 -20.76 -10.77
N VAL A 743 -11.17 -21.80 -10.01
CA VAL A 743 -10.53 -23.14 -10.12
C VAL A 743 -11.45 -24.34 -10.31
#